data_AF-A0A5J9VK50-F1
#
_entry.id   AF-A0A5J9VK50-F1
#
_cell.length_a   1.000
_cell.length_b   1.000
_cell.length_c   1.000
_cell.angle_alpha   90.00
_cell.angle_beta   90.00
_cell.angle_gamma   90.00
#
_symmetry.space_group_name_H-M   'P 1'
#
loop_
_entity.id
_entity.type
_entity.pdbx_description
1 polymer ?
#
loop_
_entity_poly.entity_id
_entity_poly.type
_entity_poly.pdbx_seq_one_letter_code
_entity_poly.pdbx_strand_id
1 'polypeptide(L)'
;MGAPKPFSLPLYPLPPASIAPHHLPLRLPLHPLLKPPFPPRARVRLQPASPGRAVSLARARGGGIGEAAAAAAGDLSGPRFPGEMKYVLVTGGVVSGLGKGVTASSIGVVLKSCGLRITSIKIDPYLNTDAGTMSPFEHGEVFVLDDGGEVDLDLGNYERFLDIKLTRDNNITTGKIYQSVLEKERKGEYLGKTVQVVPHITNAIQEWIERVAMIPVDGKEGPADVCVIELGGTIGDIESMPFIEALGQFSYRVGAGNFCLVHVSLVPVLNVVGEQKTKPTQHSVRGLRGLGLTPNILACRSTKELEDNVKEKLSQFCHVPAANIVTLYDVSNIWRIPLLLQDQKAHEAILKVLNLESFSGEPKLDEWVTRATIFDSLTDTVRIAMVGKYTGLSDSYLSVLKALLHASVDCRRKLVIDWVASTDLEDSTAIEAPDAYKAAWNSLKGADGILVPGGFGDRGVQGKILAAKYAREKNVPYLGICLGMQIAVVEFARHVMNLPDANSTEFDPDTNTPCVIFMPEGSRTHMGGTMRLGSRRTFFKIADCTSAKLYGNVNYVDERHRHRYEVNPDMVPEFENAGLKFVGRDDTGKRMEIIELPSHRYFVGAQFHPEFKSRPSRPSPLFVGLIAAASGQLDRMLDSYGHVVSAKHPLSNGSYTSTVLQNGHAKKLANGLPNGTYYANGNGVHA
;
A
#
# COMPACT_ATOMS: atom_id res chain seq x y z
N MET A 1 23.75 -33.46 44.58
CA MET A 1 23.92 -34.82 44.03
C MET A 1 22.75 -35.09 43.10
N GLY A 2 23.02 -35.60 41.89
CA GLY A 2 22.01 -36.21 41.02
C GLY A 2 21.42 -35.34 39.91
N ALA A 3 22.22 -35.06 38.87
CA ALA A 3 21.68 -34.68 37.56
C ALA A 3 21.01 -35.90 36.88
N PRO A 4 19.82 -35.78 36.28
CA PRO A 4 19.27 -36.80 35.39
C PRO A 4 19.84 -36.65 33.96
N LYS A 5 20.17 -37.79 33.36
CA LYS A 5 20.74 -37.97 32.02
C LYS A 5 19.75 -37.57 30.90
N PRO A 6 20.23 -37.15 29.72
CA PRO A 6 19.41 -36.87 28.54
C PRO A 6 18.94 -38.15 27.83
N PHE A 7 17.70 -38.12 27.32
CA PHE A 7 17.11 -39.14 26.45
C PHE A 7 17.74 -39.10 25.05
N SER A 8 18.24 -40.25 24.59
CA SER A 8 18.68 -40.52 23.22
C SER A 8 17.72 -41.50 22.55
N LEU A 9 17.09 -41.11 21.45
CA LEU A 9 16.28 -41.98 20.59
C LEU A 9 17.16 -42.64 19.49
N PRO A 10 16.85 -43.88 19.06
CA PRO A 10 17.76 -44.72 18.28
C PRO A 10 17.68 -44.48 16.76
N LEU A 11 18.84 -44.52 16.11
CA LEU A 11 19.03 -44.62 14.66
C LEU A 11 18.80 -46.06 14.18
N TYR A 12 17.94 -46.25 13.17
CA TYR A 12 17.75 -47.52 12.46
C TYR A 12 18.87 -47.73 11.42
N PRO A 13 19.47 -48.94 11.31
CA PRO A 13 20.45 -49.26 10.27
C PRO A 13 19.78 -49.86 9.02
N LEU A 14 20.10 -49.32 7.84
CA LEU A 14 19.78 -49.91 6.53
C LEU A 14 20.85 -50.95 6.14
N PRO A 15 20.50 -52.12 5.57
CA PRO A 15 21.46 -53.15 5.18
C PRO A 15 22.09 -52.91 3.79
N PRO A 16 23.25 -53.54 3.49
CA PRO A 16 24.08 -53.21 2.32
C PRO A 16 23.66 -53.96 1.05
N ALA A 17 23.75 -53.28 -0.10
CA ALA A 17 23.54 -53.86 -1.43
C ALA A 17 24.85 -54.36 -2.03
N SER A 18 24.89 -55.65 -2.40
CA SER A 18 26.00 -56.34 -3.07
C SER A 18 25.87 -56.30 -4.60
N ILE A 19 27.02 -56.17 -5.26
CA ILE A 19 27.24 -56.12 -6.71
C ILE A 19 27.40 -57.54 -7.29
N ALA A 20 26.78 -57.84 -8.44
CA ALA A 20 27.39 -58.58 -9.57
C ALA A 20 26.45 -58.66 -10.81
N PRO A 21 26.98 -58.79 -12.05
CA PRO A 21 26.29 -58.44 -13.29
C PRO A 21 25.80 -59.65 -14.11
N HIS A 22 24.78 -59.45 -14.95
CA HIS A 22 24.42 -60.39 -16.02
C HIS A 22 24.31 -59.69 -17.39
N HIS A 23 25.03 -60.27 -18.35
CA HIS A 23 25.06 -59.95 -19.77
C HIS A 23 23.88 -60.55 -20.55
N LEU A 24 23.41 -59.84 -21.59
CA LEU A 24 23.34 -60.20 -23.03
C LEU A 24 22.17 -59.47 -23.76
N PRO A 25 22.24 -59.28 -25.10
CA PRO A 25 21.93 -58.02 -25.76
C PRO A 25 20.76 -58.12 -26.76
N LEU A 26 20.26 -56.96 -27.21
CA LEU A 26 19.53 -56.83 -28.47
C LEU A 26 20.23 -55.82 -29.39
N ARG A 27 20.69 -56.35 -30.53
CA ARG A 27 21.26 -55.64 -31.68
C ARG A 27 20.19 -54.82 -32.40
N LEU A 28 20.56 -53.66 -32.96
CA LEU A 28 20.17 -53.19 -34.31
C LEU A 28 21.23 -52.16 -34.79
N PRO A 29 21.51 -52.06 -36.12
CA PRO A 29 22.82 -51.68 -36.66
C PRO A 29 23.01 -50.21 -37.08
N LEU A 30 24.28 -49.90 -37.36
CA LEU A 30 24.89 -48.60 -37.74
C LEU A 30 24.87 -48.30 -39.26
N HIS A 31 24.68 -47.01 -39.59
CA HIS A 31 25.27 -46.17 -40.68
C HIS A 31 25.00 -46.48 -42.19
N PRO A 32 25.26 -45.56 -43.18
CA PRO A 32 25.83 -44.19 -43.15
C PRO A 32 25.18 -43.09 -44.05
N LEU A 33 25.72 -41.86 -43.89
CA LEU A 33 25.74 -40.60 -44.68
C LEU A 33 25.25 -40.56 -46.15
N LEU A 34 24.57 -39.45 -46.52
CA LEU A 34 24.78 -38.60 -47.73
C LEU A 34 23.78 -37.39 -47.80
N LYS A 35 24.29 -36.17 -48.05
CA LYS A 35 23.56 -34.97 -48.61
C LYS A 35 23.48 -35.12 -50.17
N PRO A 36 22.87 -34.25 -51.03
CA PRO A 36 22.19 -32.92 -50.92
C PRO A 36 20.90 -32.85 -51.82
N PRO A 37 20.45 -31.75 -52.53
CA PRO A 37 20.46 -30.28 -52.31
C PRO A 37 19.03 -29.65 -52.36
N PHE A 38 18.88 -28.35 -52.01
CA PHE A 38 17.73 -27.49 -52.39
C PHE A 38 18.19 -26.37 -53.35
N PRO A 39 17.40 -25.95 -54.37
CA PRO A 39 17.80 -24.97 -55.39
C PRO A 39 17.44 -23.50 -55.05
N PRO A 40 17.86 -22.51 -55.88
CA PRO A 40 18.16 -21.14 -55.42
C PRO A 40 17.10 -20.05 -55.71
N ARG A 41 17.35 -18.90 -55.04
CA ARG A 41 16.78 -17.54 -55.08
C ARG A 41 16.11 -17.05 -56.38
N ALA A 42 14.99 -16.34 -56.22
CA ALA A 42 14.54 -15.29 -57.13
C ALA A 42 14.62 -13.91 -56.45
N ARG A 43 15.39 -12.99 -57.07
CA ARG A 43 15.38 -11.55 -56.80
C ARG A 43 14.21 -10.93 -57.57
N VAL A 44 13.34 -10.18 -56.90
CA VAL A 44 12.48 -9.18 -57.56
C VAL A 44 12.80 -7.81 -56.98
N ARG A 45 13.23 -6.94 -57.88
CA ARG A 45 13.51 -5.52 -57.72
C ARG A 45 12.17 -4.80 -57.65
N LEU A 46 11.88 -4.06 -56.58
CA LEU A 46 10.77 -3.10 -56.55
C LEU A 46 11.34 -1.68 -56.70
N GLN A 47 10.84 -0.98 -57.72
CA GLN A 47 11.10 0.43 -58.01
C GLN A 47 10.35 1.32 -56.99
N PRO A 48 10.86 2.54 -56.71
CA PRO A 48 10.17 3.49 -55.85
C PRO A 48 9.04 4.21 -56.60
N ALA A 49 7.83 4.18 -56.03
CA ALA A 49 6.70 4.98 -56.49
C ALA A 49 6.79 6.41 -55.92
N SER A 50 6.37 7.36 -56.76
CA SER A 50 6.49 8.81 -56.67
C SER A 50 5.58 9.46 -55.61
N PRO A 51 5.90 10.66 -55.10
CA PRO A 51 5.06 11.37 -54.15
C PRO A 51 3.85 12.04 -54.83
N GLY A 52 2.65 11.70 -54.36
CA GLY A 52 1.39 12.29 -54.79
C GLY A 52 1.18 13.70 -54.23
N ARG A 53 0.93 14.63 -55.16
CA ARG A 53 0.42 16.00 -55.04
C ARG A 53 -0.39 16.34 -53.77
N ALA A 54 0.05 17.38 -53.08
CA ALA A 54 -0.78 18.25 -52.26
C ALA A 54 -1.77 19.04 -53.14
N VAL A 55 -3.04 19.01 -52.78
CA VAL A 55 -4.08 19.88 -53.37
C VAL A 55 -4.27 21.07 -52.44
N SER A 56 -3.91 22.26 -52.92
CA SER A 56 -4.25 23.53 -52.30
C SER A 56 -5.73 23.84 -52.57
N LEU A 57 -6.47 24.23 -51.54
CA LEU A 57 -7.71 24.96 -51.70
C LEU A 57 -7.68 26.17 -50.76
N ALA A 58 -7.43 27.32 -51.37
CA ALA A 58 -7.64 28.63 -50.79
C ALA A 58 -9.02 29.16 -51.22
N ARG A 59 -9.79 29.66 -50.26
CA ARG A 59 -10.78 30.76 -50.34
C ARG A 59 -11.57 30.78 -49.01
N ALA A 60 -12.10 31.87 -48.47
CA ALA A 60 -11.81 33.30 -48.42
C ALA A 60 -13.03 33.93 -47.70
N ARG A 61 -12.74 34.80 -46.72
CA ARG A 61 -13.50 36.00 -46.28
C ARG A 61 -14.77 35.90 -45.41
N GLY A 62 -14.79 36.84 -44.44
CA GLY A 62 -15.93 37.41 -43.71
C GLY A 62 -15.85 37.08 -42.22
N GLY A 63 -15.55 37.96 -41.27
CA GLY A 63 -15.77 39.41 -41.15
C GLY A 63 -16.63 39.63 -39.90
N GLY A 64 -16.06 40.18 -38.82
CA GLY A 64 -16.80 40.48 -37.58
C GLY A 64 -15.87 41.01 -36.49
N ILE A 65 -16.14 42.24 -36.09
CA ILE A 65 -15.32 43.17 -35.28
C ILE A 65 -15.99 43.28 -33.91
N GLY A 66 -15.21 43.38 -32.82
CA GLY A 66 -15.76 43.73 -31.49
C GLY A 66 -14.76 43.55 -30.34
N GLU A 67 -14.06 44.65 -30.01
CA GLU A 67 -13.57 45.13 -28.69
C GLU A 67 -12.90 44.12 -27.72
N ALA A 68 -11.59 44.17 -27.50
CA ALA A 68 -10.79 45.13 -26.72
C ALA A 68 -10.80 44.90 -25.18
N ALA A 69 -9.65 44.37 -24.73
CA ALA A 69 -8.90 44.75 -23.52
C ALA A 69 -9.52 44.54 -22.12
N ALA A 70 -8.97 43.58 -21.36
CA ALA A 70 -8.17 43.81 -20.15
C ALA A 70 -8.13 42.55 -19.25
N ALA A 71 -6.94 41.97 -19.07
CA ALA A 71 -6.45 41.34 -17.82
C ALA A 71 -5.21 40.48 -18.12
N ALA A 72 -4.07 41.13 -18.36
CA ALA A 72 -2.77 40.50 -18.19
C ALA A 72 -2.41 40.57 -16.69
N ALA A 73 -2.74 39.50 -15.96
CA ALA A 73 -2.16 39.21 -14.65
C ALA A 73 -1.51 37.83 -14.76
N GLY A 74 -0.20 37.80 -14.53
CA GLY A 74 0.71 36.72 -14.90
C GLY A 74 0.29 35.35 -14.39
N ASP A 75 0.17 34.41 -15.34
CA ASP A 75 0.20 32.99 -15.08
C ASP A 75 1.66 32.58 -14.84
N LEU A 76 1.98 32.11 -13.63
CA LEU A 76 3.25 31.49 -13.26
C LEU A 76 3.31 30.03 -13.74
N SER A 77 2.78 29.73 -14.92
CA SER A 77 2.94 28.43 -15.55
C SER A 77 4.24 28.43 -16.34
N GLY A 78 5.25 27.74 -15.80
CA GLY A 78 6.45 27.41 -16.56
C GLY A 78 6.09 26.67 -17.86
N PRO A 79 6.97 26.65 -18.87
CA PRO A 79 6.68 26.05 -20.16
C PRO A 79 6.37 24.56 -19.99
N ARG A 80 5.09 24.19 -20.16
CA ARG A 80 4.70 22.78 -20.31
C ARG A 80 5.14 22.30 -21.68
N PHE A 81 6.22 21.53 -21.72
CA PHE A 81 6.51 20.70 -22.88
C PHE A 81 5.39 19.66 -23.02
N PRO A 82 4.84 19.40 -24.22
CA PRO A 82 4.12 18.17 -24.48
C PRO A 82 5.15 17.04 -24.53
N GLY A 83 5.62 16.59 -23.37
CA GLY A 83 6.65 15.55 -23.24
C GLY A 83 6.01 14.17 -23.32
N GLU A 84 6.65 13.26 -24.06
CA GLU A 84 6.33 11.82 -24.01
C GLU A 84 6.44 11.30 -22.57
N MET A 85 5.53 10.39 -22.19
CA MET A 85 5.52 9.72 -20.88
C MET A 85 6.88 9.06 -20.59
N LYS A 86 7.42 9.33 -19.40
CA LYS A 86 8.65 8.71 -18.92
C LYS A 86 8.36 7.57 -17.96
N TYR A 87 9.22 6.57 -17.91
CA TYR A 87 9.03 5.38 -17.07
C TYR A 87 10.21 5.15 -16.15
N VAL A 88 9.93 4.97 -14.86
CA VAL A 88 10.92 4.51 -13.88
C VAL A 88 10.51 3.11 -13.43
N LEU A 89 11.24 2.09 -13.86
CA LEU A 89 11.05 0.72 -13.42
C LEU A 89 11.87 0.45 -12.14
N VAL A 90 11.21 -0.05 -11.10
CA VAL A 90 11.82 -0.50 -9.85
C VAL A 90 11.69 -2.01 -9.76
N THR A 91 12.82 -2.72 -9.61
CA THR A 91 12.87 -4.20 -9.52
C THR A 91 13.50 -4.65 -8.20
N GLY A 92 13.16 -5.87 -7.75
CA GLY A 92 13.71 -6.48 -6.53
C GLY A 92 14.77 -7.52 -6.81
N GLY A 93 15.88 -7.45 -6.08
CA GLY A 93 16.99 -8.37 -6.25
C GLY A 93 16.84 -9.67 -5.47
N VAL A 94 17.44 -9.70 -4.28
CA VAL A 94 17.87 -10.94 -3.61
C VAL A 94 16.78 -11.60 -2.77
N VAL A 95 15.95 -10.80 -2.11
CA VAL A 95 14.90 -11.29 -1.20
C VAL A 95 13.64 -10.44 -1.35
N SER A 96 12.48 -11.03 -1.05
CA SER A 96 11.22 -10.30 -0.88
C SER A 96 11.27 -9.42 0.38
N GLY A 97 10.39 -8.41 0.48
CA GLY A 97 10.33 -7.55 1.66
C GLY A 97 11.43 -6.50 1.83
N LEU A 98 12.35 -6.31 0.87
CA LEU A 98 13.44 -5.31 0.95
C LEU A 98 13.01 -3.83 1.02
N GLY A 99 11.70 -3.54 0.88
CA GLY A 99 11.18 -2.18 0.80
C GLY A 99 11.14 -1.62 -0.63
N LYS A 100 10.79 -2.46 -1.62
CA LYS A 100 10.56 -2.02 -3.01
C LYS A 100 9.48 -0.94 -3.09
N GLY A 101 8.28 -1.21 -2.55
CA GLY A 101 7.18 -0.25 -2.52
C GLY A 101 7.55 1.07 -1.85
N VAL A 102 8.31 1.04 -0.75
CA VAL A 102 8.82 2.26 -0.07
C VAL A 102 9.82 3.01 -0.95
N THR A 103 10.73 2.28 -1.63
CA THR A 103 11.73 2.88 -2.52
C THR A 103 11.06 3.53 -3.74
N ALA A 104 10.14 2.82 -4.40
CA ALA A 104 9.38 3.32 -5.54
C ALA A 104 8.52 4.52 -5.17
N SER A 105 7.81 4.46 -4.03
CA SER A 105 7.02 5.57 -3.52
C SER A 105 7.89 6.79 -3.22
N SER A 106 9.08 6.58 -2.63
CA SER A 106 10.01 7.66 -2.28
C SER A 106 10.63 8.30 -3.52
N ILE A 107 10.96 7.52 -4.55
CA ILE A 107 11.37 8.07 -5.86
C ILE A 107 10.26 8.97 -6.42
N GLY A 108 9.01 8.51 -6.39
CA GLY A 108 7.88 9.32 -6.82
C GLY A 108 7.75 10.62 -6.01
N VAL A 109 7.97 10.59 -4.69
CA VAL A 109 7.95 11.80 -3.85
C VAL A 109 9.02 12.80 -4.25
N VAL A 110 10.26 12.34 -4.46
CA VAL A 110 11.36 13.25 -4.82
C VAL A 110 11.13 13.85 -6.21
N LEU A 111 10.70 13.05 -7.19
CA LEU A 111 10.37 13.56 -8.54
C LEU A 111 9.17 14.50 -8.53
N LYS A 112 8.13 14.20 -7.74
CA LYS A 112 6.98 15.11 -7.53
C LYS A 112 7.44 16.45 -6.95
N SER A 113 8.41 16.40 -6.04
CA SER A 113 8.96 17.59 -5.38
C SER A 113 9.90 18.41 -6.28
N CYS A 114 10.36 17.83 -7.41
CA CYS A 114 10.99 18.55 -8.53
C CYS A 114 9.97 19.22 -9.46
N GLY A 115 8.66 19.06 -9.24
CA GLY A 115 7.59 19.68 -10.02
C GLY A 115 6.95 18.77 -11.08
N LEU A 116 7.32 17.49 -11.12
CA LEU A 116 6.75 16.52 -12.07
C LEU A 116 5.42 15.94 -11.55
N ARG A 117 4.50 15.63 -12.45
CA ARG A 117 3.30 14.84 -12.16
C ARG A 117 3.64 13.36 -12.23
N ILE A 118 3.23 12.60 -11.23
CA ILE A 118 3.59 11.19 -11.06
C ILE A 118 2.35 10.30 -11.08
N THR A 119 2.42 9.20 -11.80
CA THR A 119 1.51 8.04 -11.66
C THR A 119 2.31 6.80 -11.26
N SER A 120 1.61 5.74 -10.85
CA SER A 120 2.26 4.49 -10.47
C SER A 120 1.52 3.27 -10.98
N ILE A 121 2.28 2.23 -11.33
CA ILE A 121 1.78 0.91 -11.71
C ILE A 121 2.53 -0.13 -10.86
N LYS A 122 1.78 -1.02 -10.22
CA LYS A 122 2.33 -2.18 -9.52
C LYS A 122 2.05 -3.43 -10.34
N ILE A 123 3.11 -4.18 -10.64
CA ILE A 123 3.04 -5.47 -11.30
C ILE A 123 3.22 -6.56 -10.23
N ASP A 124 2.24 -7.44 -10.14
CA ASP A 124 2.21 -8.56 -9.23
C ASP A 124 2.28 -9.89 -9.98
N PRO A 125 3.35 -10.68 -9.79
CA PRO A 125 3.53 -11.90 -10.56
C PRO A 125 2.61 -13.06 -10.10
N TYR A 126 1.82 -12.90 -9.04
CA TYR A 126 0.87 -13.91 -8.60
C TYR A 126 -0.28 -14.15 -9.60
N LEU A 127 -0.89 -15.33 -9.54
CA LEU A 127 -1.91 -15.79 -10.50
C LEU A 127 -3.32 -15.24 -10.25
N ASN A 128 -3.67 -14.84 -9.03
CA ASN A 128 -4.99 -14.26 -8.75
C ASN A 128 -5.22 -13.01 -9.62
N THR A 129 -6.47 -12.80 -10.04
CA THR A 129 -6.87 -11.63 -10.85
C THR A 129 -6.82 -10.32 -10.07
N ASP A 130 -7.01 -10.41 -8.76
CA ASP A 130 -7.01 -9.33 -7.78
C ASP A 130 -6.63 -9.90 -6.40
N ALA A 131 -6.50 -9.03 -5.39
CA ALA A 131 -6.19 -9.43 -4.02
C ALA A 131 -7.43 -9.81 -3.19
N GLY A 132 -8.65 -9.61 -3.70
CA GLY A 132 -9.89 -9.65 -2.91
C GLY A 132 -10.21 -11.01 -2.29
N THR A 133 -9.73 -12.08 -2.92
CA THR A 133 -9.93 -13.47 -2.46
C THR A 133 -8.80 -13.99 -1.56
N MET A 134 -7.74 -13.21 -1.38
CA MET A 134 -6.58 -13.65 -0.61
C MET A 134 -6.83 -13.54 0.90
N SER A 135 -6.22 -14.46 1.64
CA SER A 135 -6.21 -14.39 3.10
C SER A 135 -5.25 -13.29 3.57
N PRO A 136 -5.64 -12.44 4.55
CA PRO A 136 -4.74 -11.47 5.16
C PRO A 136 -3.48 -12.07 5.81
N PHE A 137 -3.48 -13.38 6.07
CA PHE A 137 -2.31 -14.10 6.59
C PHE A 137 -1.22 -14.36 5.55
N GLU A 138 -1.59 -14.51 4.28
CA GLU A 138 -0.66 -14.94 3.24
C GLU A 138 -0.05 -13.73 2.51
N HIS A 139 -0.87 -12.73 2.22
CA HIS A 139 -0.52 -11.60 1.37
C HIS A 139 -0.56 -10.26 2.11
N GLY A 140 -0.98 -10.24 3.38
CA GLY A 140 -1.28 -9.02 4.10
C GLY A 140 -2.65 -8.45 3.75
N GLU A 141 -2.93 -7.25 4.23
CA GLU A 141 -4.21 -6.57 4.02
C GLU A 141 -4.56 -6.36 2.54
N VAL A 142 -5.86 -6.50 2.20
CA VAL A 142 -6.39 -6.07 0.90
C VAL A 142 -6.64 -4.56 0.93
N PHE A 143 -5.98 -3.80 0.05
CA PHE A 143 -6.22 -2.37 -0.10
C PHE A 143 -7.36 -2.13 -1.09
N VAL A 144 -8.25 -1.18 -0.78
CA VAL A 144 -9.40 -0.86 -1.63
C VAL A 144 -9.21 0.51 -2.27
N LEU A 145 -9.53 0.62 -3.56
CA LEU A 145 -9.45 1.85 -4.35
C LEU A 145 -10.80 2.55 -4.51
N ASP A 146 -10.80 3.80 -4.99
CA ASP A 146 -12.04 4.60 -5.15
C ASP A 146 -13.02 3.93 -6.13
N ASP A 147 -12.52 3.26 -7.16
CA ASP A 147 -13.30 2.53 -8.16
C ASP A 147 -13.72 1.11 -7.73
N GLY A 148 -13.42 0.73 -6.48
CA GLY A 148 -13.70 -0.60 -5.93
C GLY A 148 -12.73 -1.68 -6.38
N GLY A 149 -11.55 -1.33 -6.90
CA GLY A 149 -10.46 -2.30 -7.06
C GLY A 149 -10.00 -2.85 -5.71
N GLU A 150 -9.92 -4.17 -5.60
CA GLU A 150 -9.27 -4.88 -4.49
C GLU A 150 -7.83 -5.21 -4.90
N VAL A 151 -6.86 -4.52 -4.30
CA VAL A 151 -5.48 -4.53 -4.79
C VAL A 151 -4.50 -4.84 -3.67
N ASP A 152 -3.27 -5.12 -4.06
CA ASP A 152 -2.13 -5.31 -3.16
C ASP A 152 -1.91 -4.09 -2.24
N LEU A 153 -1.40 -4.37 -1.03
CA LEU A 153 -1.14 -3.39 0.02
C LEU A 153 -0.17 -2.29 -0.42
N ASP A 154 0.77 -2.60 -1.32
CA ASP A 154 1.76 -1.64 -1.80
C ASP A 154 1.12 -0.46 -2.56
N LEU A 155 -0.05 -0.65 -3.17
CA LEU A 155 -0.80 0.47 -3.76
C LEU A 155 -1.21 1.51 -2.74
N GLY A 156 -1.44 1.10 -1.49
CA GLY A 156 -1.67 2.01 -0.39
C GLY A 156 -0.44 2.86 -0.05
N ASN A 157 0.78 2.38 -0.28
CA ASN A 157 2.00 3.17 -0.09
C ASN A 157 2.07 4.29 -1.13
N TYR A 158 1.81 3.98 -2.40
CA TYR A 158 1.80 4.97 -3.48
C TYR A 158 0.77 6.07 -3.25
N GLU A 159 -0.48 5.69 -2.94
CA GLU A 159 -1.54 6.66 -2.66
C GLU A 159 -1.19 7.56 -1.46
N ARG A 160 -0.61 7.00 -0.39
CA ARG A 160 -0.23 7.75 0.83
C ARG A 160 0.92 8.71 0.59
N PHE A 161 1.97 8.27 -0.10
CA PHE A 161 3.19 9.07 -0.28
C PHE A 161 3.00 10.13 -1.36
N LEU A 162 2.30 9.78 -2.45
CA LEU A 162 2.17 10.66 -3.61
C LEU A 162 0.91 11.52 -3.56
N ASP A 163 -0.01 11.28 -2.62
CA ASP A 163 -1.32 11.95 -2.55
C ASP A 163 -2.05 11.89 -3.90
N ILE A 164 -2.18 10.67 -4.42
CA ILE A 164 -2.87 10.34 -5.67
C ILE A 164 -4.01 9.35 -5.40
N LYS A 165 -4.82 9.12 -6.43
CA LYS A 165 -5.93 8.16 -6.44
C LYS A 165 -5.72 7.19 -7.60
N LEU A 166 -5.32 5.97 -7.27
CA LEU A 166 -5.10 4.93 -8.27
C LEU A 166 -6.43 4.25 -8.63
N THR A 167 -6.43 3.56 -9.76
CA THR A 167 -7.55 2.74 -10.24
C THR A 167 -7.16 1.26 -10.21
N ARG A 168 -8.14 0.35 -10.31
CA ARG A 168 -7.90 -1.10 -10.38
C ARG A 168 -6.95 -1.53 -11.49
N ASP A 169 -6.80 -0.71 -12.53
CA ASP A 169 -5.94 -0.97 -13.67
C ASP A 169 -4.46 -0.64 -13.38
N ASN A 170 -4.18 0.17 -12.36
CA ASN A 170 -2.82 0.44 -11.88
C ASN A 170 -2.20 -0.77 -11.16
N ASN A 171 -3.00 -1.79 -10.83
CA ASN A 171 -2.52 -3.08 -10.38
C ASN A 171 -2.59 -4.09 -11.53
N ILE A 172 -1.44 -4.57 -12.00
CA ILE A 172 -1.34 -5.60 -13.03
C ILE A 172 -1.01 -6.91 -12.34
N THR A 173 -1.79 -7.96 -12.58
CA THR A 173 -1.49 -9.31 -12.09
C THR A 173 -1.33 -10.29 -13.23
N THR A 174 -0.66 -11.42 -13.01
CA THR A 174 -0.58 -12.49 -14.02
C THR A 174 -1.97 -12.96 -14.43
N GLY A 175 -2.86 -13.19 -13.46
CA GLY A 175 -4.24 -13.59 -13.72
C GLY A 175 -5.00 -12.61 -14.61
N LYS A 176 -4.87 -11.32 -14.36
CA LYS A 176 -5.56 -10.25 -15.11
C LYS A 176 -5.11 -10.21 -16.57
N ILE A 177 -3.80 -10.32 -16.81
CA ILE A 177 -3.25 -10.34 -18.17
C ILE A 177 -3.65 -11.61 -18.91
N TYR A 178 -3.52 -12.76 -18.26
CA TYR A 178 -3.83 -14.06 -18.88
C TYR A 178 -5.32 -14.15 -19.21
N GLN A 179 -6.20 -13.71 -18.31
CA GLN A 179 -7.63 -13.62 -18.55
C GLN A 179 -7.92 -12.75 -19.78
N SER A 180 -7.35 -11.54 -19.85
CA SER A 180 -7.56 -10.64 -20.99
C SER A 180 -7.14 -11.28 -22.32
N VAL A 181 -5.98 -11.94 -22.37
CA VAL A 181 -5.48 -12.58 -23.59
C VAL A 181 -6.33 -13.80 -23.98
N LEU A 182 -6.74 -14.62 -23.02
CA LEU A 182 -7.61 -15.77 -23.28
C LEU A 182 -9.00 -15.32 -23.78
N GLU A 183 -9.56 -14.23 -23.24
CA GLU A 183 -10.82 -13.68 -23.73
C GLU A 183 -10.71 -13.15 -25.16
N LYS A 184 -9.61 -12.47 -25.51
CA LYS A 184 -9.33 -12.00 -26.89
C LYS A 184 -9.17 -13.17 -27.86
N GLU A 185 -8.55 -14.26 -27.42
CA GLU A 185 -8.43 -15.50 -28.19
C GLU A 185 -9.80 -16.08 -28.52
N ARG A 186 -10.67 -16.23 -27.52
CA ARG A 186 -12.04 -16.75 -27.72
C ARG A 186 -12.91 -15.86 -28.60
N LYS A 187 -12.65 -14.55 -28.63
CA LYS A 187 -13.30 -13.58 -29.53
C LYS A 187 -12.76 -13.61 -30.96
N GLY A 188 -11.67 -14.34 -31.21
CA GLY A 188 -11.05 -14.44 -32.54
C GLY A 188 -10.16 -13.25 -32.92
N GLU A 189 -9.74 -12.41 -31.96
CA GLU A 189 -8.93 -11.21 -32.23
C GLU A 189 -7.54 -11.53 -32.79
N TYR A 190 -7.04 -12.75 -32.55
CA TYR A 190 -5.76 -13.24 -33.09
C TYR A 190 -5.89 -13.93 -34.46
N LEU A 191 -7.05 -13.84 -35.12
CA LEU A 191 -7.29 -14.37 -36.48
C LEU A 191 -6.98 -15.88 -36.62
N GLY A 192 -7.26 -16.65 -35.57
CA GLY A 192 -6.99 -18.10 -35.53
C GLY A 192 -5.52 -18.50 -35.40
N LYS A 193 -4.60 -17.54 -35.21
CA LYS A 193 -3.19 -17.84 -34.92
C LYS A 193 -3.02 -18.38 -33.50
N THR A 194 -2.01 -19.24 -33.31
CA THR A 194 -1.64 -19.74 -31.99
C THR A 194 -1.15 -18.61 -31.08
N VAL A 195 -1.77 -18.47 -29.92
CA VAL A 195 -1.38 -17.52 -28.86
C VAL A 195 -0.26 -18.12 -28.01
N GLN A 196 0.73 -17.30 -27.66
CA GLN A 196 1.94 -17.69 -26.93
C GLN A 196 2.36 -16.59 -25.96
N VAL A 197 3.21 -16.89 -24.97
CA VAL A 197 3.74 -15.89 -24.03
C VAL A 197 4.46 -14.75 -24.76
N VAL A 198 5.31 -15.10 -25.72
CA VAL A 198 5.92 -14.12 -26.63
C VAL A 198 5.34 -14.32 -28.04
N PRO A 199 4.80 -13.28 -28.70
CA PRO A 199 4.69 -11.89 -28.23
C PRO A 199 3.36 -11.57 -27.53
N HIS A 200 2.39 -12.49 -27.42
CA HIS A 200 1.01 -12.10 -27.10
C HIS A 200 0.81 -11.63 -25.66
N ILE A 201 1.39 -12.33 -24.67
CA ILE A 201 1.34 -11.89 -23.26
C ILE A 201 2.22 -10.66 -23.06
N THR A 202 3.43 -10.66 -23.62
CA THR A 202 4.37 -9.54 -23.50
C THR A 202 3.86 -8.25 -24.15
N ASN A 203 3.18 -8.33 -25.30
CA ASN A 203 2.51 -7.19 -25.92
C ASN A 203 1.33 -6.72 -25.06
N ALA A 204 0.52 -7.64 -24.52
CA ALA A 204 -0.60 -7.27 -23.66
C ALA A 204 -0.14 -6.51 -22.41
N ILE A 205 0.99 -6.90 -21.81
CA ILE A 205 1.60 -6.17 -20.68
C ILE A 205 2.04 -4.77 -21.10
N GLN A 206 2.75 -4.63 -22.23
CA GLN A 206 3.22 -3.34 -22.76
C GLN A 206 2.05 -2.39 -23.06
N GLU A 207 1.04 -2.88 -23.79
CA GLU A 207 -0.17 -2.12 -24.11
C GLU A 207 -0.92 -1.69 -22.84
N TRP A 208 -0.94 -2.53 -21.81
CA TRP A 208 -1.54 -2.19 -20.52
C TRP A 208 -0.79 -1.05 -19.83
N ILE A 209 0.54 -1.14 -19.76
CA ILE A 209 1.40 -0.11 -19.15
C ILE A 209 1.21 1.24 -19.86
N GLU A 210 1.30 1.28 -21.20
CA GLU A 210 1.13 2.51 -21.97
C GLU A 210 -0.25 3.13 -21.73
N ARG A 211 -1.32 2.33 -21.79
CA ARG A 211 -2.69 2.81 -21.59
C ARG A 211 -2.90 3.38 -20.18
N VAL A 212 -2.44 2.66 -19.15
CA VAL A 212 -2.70 3.02 -17.75
C VAL A 212 -1.85 4.19 -17.30
N ALA A 213 -0.62 4.32 -17.79
CA ALA A 213 0.23 5.47 -17.50
C ALA A 213 -0.42 6.80 -17.93
N MET A 214 -1.28 6.78 -18.94
CA MET A 214 -1.97 7.96 -19.44
C MET A 214 -3.21 8.35 -18.63
N ILE A 215 -3.67 7.51 -17.69
CA ILE A 215 -4.83 7.80 -16.85
C ILE A 215 -4.43 8.84 -15.78
N PRO A 216 -5.12 9.99 -15.68
CA PRO A 216 -4.85 10.99 -14.65
C PRO A 216 -5.25 10.45 -13.26
N VAL A 217 -4.32 10.55 -12.30
CA VAL A 217 -4.49 10.04 -10.92
C VAL A 217 -4.40 11.14 -9.85
N ASP A 218 -4.07 12.37 -10.23
CA ASP A 218 -3.86 13.51 -9.34
C ASP A 218 -5.02 14.54 -9.37
N GLY A 219 -6.13 14.19 -10.03
CA GLY A 219 -7.31 15.05 -10.18
C GLY A 219 -7.13 16.21 -11.18
N LYS A 220 -6.01 16.28 -11.90
CA LYS A 220 -5.78 17.27 -12.96
C LYS A 220 -6.01 16.65 -14.34
N GLU A 221 -6.38 17.50 -15.31
CA GLU A 221 -6.52 17.08 -16.70
C GLU A 221 -5.17 16.67 -17.33
N GLY A 222 -5.22 15.73 -18.26
CA GLY A 222 -4.06 15.22 -18.98
C GLY A 222 -3.20 14.23 -18.17
N PRO A 223 -2.29 13.51 -18.84
CA PRO A 223 -1.46 12.46 -18.24
C PRO A 223 -0.43 13.01 -17.25
N ALA A 224 0.14 12.11 -16.45
CA ALA A 224 1.33 12.38 -15.66
C ALA A 224 2.58 12.55 -16.56
N ASP A 225 3.66 13.11 -16.01
CA ASP A 225 4.94 13.25 -16.71
C ASP A 225 5.80 11.98 -16.58
N VAL A 226 5.71 11.31 -15.42
CA VAL A 226 6.47 10.10 -15.10
C VAL A 226 5.56 9.01 -14.49
N CYS A 227 5.68 7.80 -15.00
CA CYS A 227 5.08 6.59 -14.44
C CYS A 227 6.13 5.77 -13.69
N VAL A 228 5.98 5.63 -12.37
CA VAL A 228 6.80 4.74 -11.54
C VAL A 228 6.18 3.34 -11.54
N ILE A 229 6.88 2.39 -12.16
CA ILE A 229 6.48 1.00 -12.27
C ILE A 229 7.25 0.19 -11.21
N GLU A 230 6.56 -0.50 -10.32
CA GLU A 230 7.18 -1.49 -9.45
C GLU A 230 6.89 -2.90 -9.96
N LEU A 231 7.95 -3.68 -10.21
CA LEU A 231 7.85 -5.12 -10.41
C LEU A 231 7.97 -5.84 -9.05
N GLY A 232 6.85 -6.42 -8.62
CA GLY A 232 6.75 -7.31 -7.47
C GLY A 232 7.59 -8.58 -7.61
N GLY A 233 7.68 -9.36 -6.54
CA GLY A 233 8.51 -10.57 -6.51
C GLY A 233 10.02 -10.29 -6.51
N THR A 234 10.80 -11.29 -6.92
CA THR A 234 12.26 -11.19 -7.08
C THR A 234 12.69 -11.50 -8.51
N ILE A 235 13.93 -11.16 -8.86
CA ILE A 235 14.53 -11.53 -10.14
C ILE A 235 15.01 -12.98 -10.07
N GLY A 236 14.55 -13.81 -11.01
CA GLY A 236 14.91 -15.22 -11.12
C GLY A 236 13.73 -16.17 -10.93
N ASP A 237 12.63 -15.66 -10.39
CA ASP A 237 11.38 -16.40 -10.21
C ASP A 237 10.69 -16.66 -11.56
N ILE A 238 10.05 -17.83 -11.69
CA ILE A 238 9.37 -18.26 -12.92
C ILE A 238 8.20 -17.31 -13.22
N GLU A 239 7.50 -16.89 -12.17
CA GLU A 239 6.33 -16.01 -12.24
C GLU A 239 6.68 -14.63 -12.81
N SER A 240 7.91 -14.14 -12.57
CA SER A 240 8.39 -12.84 -13.03
C SER A 240 8.89 -12.84 -14.49
N MET A 241 9.19 -14.01 -15.07
CA MET A 241 9.82 -14.11 -16.39
C MET A 241 9.03 -13.41 -17.52
N PRO A 242 7.69 -13.57 -17.65
CA PRO A 242 6.94 -12.89 -18.70
C PRO A 242 6.99 -11.36 -18.57
N PHE A 243 7.00 -10.83 -17.35
CA PHE A 243 7.06 -9.39 -17.10
C PHE A 243 8.44 -8.81 -17.39
N ILE A 244 9.50 -9.51 -17.01
CA ILE A 244 10.88 -9.06 -17.29
C ILE A 244 11.11 -9.00 -18.81
N GLU A 245 10.68 -10.02 -19.55
CA GLU A 245 10.76 -10.02 -21.01
C GLU A 245 9.92 -8.88 -21.62
N ALA A 246 8.70 -8.67 -21.14
CA ALA A 246 7.84 -7.56 -21.59
C ALA A 246 8.48 -6.20 -21.34
N LEU A 247 9.03 -5.98 -20.15
CA LEU A 247 9.68 -4.72 -19.76
C LEU A 247 11.01 -4.51 -20.50
N GLY A 248 11.73 -5.59 -20.80
CA GLY A 248 12.90 -5.57 -21.67
C GLY A 248 12.56 -5.03 -23.05
N GLN A 249 11.58 -5.63 -23.72
CA GLN A 249 11.07 -5.17 -25.02
C GLN A 249 10.52 -3.73 -24.94
N PHE A 250 9.80 -3.42 -23.86
CA PHE A 250 9.22 -2.10 -23.61
C PHE A 250 10.27 -1.00 -23.59
N SER A 251 11.42 -1.23 -22.92
CA SER A 251 12.50 -0.25 -22.82
C SER A 251 13.06 0.17 -24.18
N TYR A 252 13.09 -0.74 -25.17
CA TYR A 252 13.48 -0.41 -26.55
C TYR A 252 12.36 0.30 -27.30
N ARG A 253 11.11 -0.12 -27.09
CA ARG A 253 9.93 0.44 -27.77
C ARG A 253 9.70 1.91 -27.42
N VAL A 254 9.84 2.29 -26.15
CA VAL A 254 9.65 3.69 -25.71
C VAL A 254 10.85 4.58 -26.07
N GLY A 255 12.00 3.99 -26.39
CA GLY A 255 13.18 4.73 -26.83
C GLY A 255 14.10 5.22 -25.71
N ALA A 256 15.32 5.57 -26.10
CA ALA A 256 16.35 6.06 -25.18
C ALA A 256 15.93 7.40 -24.55
N GLY A 257 16.19 7.57 -23.26
CA GLY A 257 15.77 8.77 -22.52
C GLY A 257 14.32 8.73 -22.02
N ASN A 258 13.59 7.64 -22.25
CA ASN A 258 12.20 7.48 -21.77
C ASN A 258 12.05 6.39 -20.70
N PHE A 259 13.12 5.64 -20.39
CA PHE A 259 13.09 4.52 -19.46
C PHE A 259 14.30 4.53 -18.52
N CYS A 260 14.06 4.45 -17.21
CA CYS A 260 15.07 4.37 -16.16
C CYS A 260 14.82 3.14 -15.28
N LEU A 261 15.83 2.28 -15.12
CA LEU A 261 15.76 1.10 -14.27
C LEU A 261 16.52 1.31 -12.95
N VAL A 262 15.79 1.25 -11.84
CA VAL A 262 16.32 1.20 -10.48
C VAL A 262 16.21 -0.23 -9.96
N HIS A 263 17.34 -0.81 -9.56
CA HIS A 263 17.36 -2.17 -9.02
C HIS A 263 17.65 -2.16 -7.52
N VAL A 264 16.68 -2.61 -6.73
CA VAL A 264 16.76 -2.66 -5.26
C VAL A 264 17.40 -3.98 -4.84
N SER A 265 18.52 -3.93 -4.12
CA SER A 265 19.28 -5.13 -3.75
C SER A 265 19.77 -5.07 -2.31
N LEU A 266 19.94 -6.25 -1.67
CA LEU A 266 20.43 -6.36 -0.29
C LEU A 266 21.95 -6.43 -0.25
N VAL A 267 22.56 -5.56 0.55
CA VAL A 267 23.97 -5.63 0.96
C VAL A 267 24.01 -5.97 2.45
N PRO A 268 24.04 -7.28 2.80
CA PRO A 268 24.01 -7.69 4.19
C PRO A 268 25.31 -7.35 4.92
N VAL A 269 25.18 -6.99 6.19
CA VAL A 269 26.30 -6.79 7.11
C VAL A 269 26.39 -8.01 8.02
N LEU A 270 27.48 -8.77 7.90
CA LEU A 270 27.66 -9.96 8.74
C LEU A 270 28.17 -9.54 10.11
N ASN A 271 27.31 -9.61 11.14
CA ASN A 271 27.60 -9.14 12.50
C ASN A 271 28.92 -9.67 13.09
N VAL A 272 29.32 -10.89 12.72
CA VAL A 272 30.56 -11.53 13.22
C VAL A 272 31.82 -10.79 12.75
N VAL A 273 31.79 -10.21 11.55
CA VAL A 273 32.95 -9.58 10.89
C VAL A 273 32.78 -8.08 10.66
N GLY A 274 31.55 -7.57 10.75
CA GLY A 274 31.22 -6.17 10.45
C GLY A 274 31.30 -5.80 8.96
N GLU A 275 31.72 -6.71 8.09
CA GLU A 275 31.95 -6.46 6.67
C GLU A 275 30.64 -6.47 5.86
N GLN A 276 30.50 -5.47 5.00
CA GLN A 276 29.41 -5.34 4.03
C GLN A 276 29.65 -6.27 2.83
N LYS A 277 28.73 -7.21 2.58
CA LYS A 277 28.90 -8.23 1.54
C LYS A 277 28.17 -7.86 0.25
N THR A 278 28.93 -7.60 -0.81
CA THR A 278 28.40 -7.19 -2.13
C THR A 278 27.96 -8.32 -3.05
N LYS A 279 28.33 -9.58 -2.75
CA LYS A 279 28.16 -10.72 -3.67
C LYS A 279 26.69 -10.99 -4.04
N PRO A 280 25.73 -10.92 -3.10
CA PRO A 280 24.32 -11.08 -3.44
C PRO A 280 23.85 -10.08 -4.50
N THR A 281 24.23 -8.80 -4.36
CA THR A 281 23.93 -7.77 -5.36
C THR A 281 24.59 -8.05 -6.72
N GLN A 282 25.84 -8.51 -6.73
CA GLN A 282 26.54 -8.85 -7.97
C GLN A 282 25.83 -9.99 -8.73
N HIS A 283 25.40 -11.03 -8.03
CA HIS A 283 24.67 -12.15 -8.64
C HIS A 283 23.29 -11.71 -9.15
N SER A 284 22.60 -10.88 -8.38
CA SER A 284 21.28 -10.37 -8.76
C SER A 284 21.35 -9.50 -10.01
N VAL A 285 22.32 -8.58 -10.10
CA VAL A 285 22.55 -7.77 -11.31
C VAL A 285 22.99 -8.62 -12.50
N ARG A 286 23.74 -9.70 -12.28
CA ARG A 286 24.08 -10.66 -13.35
C ARG A 286 22.82 -11.37 -13.87
N GLY A 287 21.92 -11.79 -12.99
CA GLY A 287 20.64 -12.40 -13.36
C GLY A 287 19.78 -11.44 -14.17
N LEU A 288 19.61 -10.21 -13.68
CA LEU A 288 18.85 -9.15 -14.35
C LEU A 288 19.38 -8.86 -15.77
N ARG A 289 20.70 -8.74 -15.92
CA ARG A 289 21.35 -8.56 -17.25
C ARG A 289 21.19 -9.77 -18.16
N GLY A 290 21.23 -10.98 -17.60
CA GLY A 290 20.97 -12.22 -18.35
C GLY A 290 19.56 -12.27 -18.95
N LEU A 291 18.62 -11.53 -18.35
CA LEU A 291 17.24 -11.38 -18.82
C LEU A 291 17.03 -10.12 -19.69
N GLY A 292 18.10 -9.45 -20.12
CA GLY A 292 18.03 -8.32 -21.05
C GLY A 292 17.83 -6.94 -20.42
N LEU A 293 17.79 -6.83 -19.08
CA LEU A 293 17.66 -5.55 -18.38
C LEU A 293 18.97 -5.12 -17.72
N THR A 294 19.37 -3.86 -17.92
CA THR A 294 20.58 -3.30 -17.29
C THR A 294 20.20 -2.15 -16.36
N PRO A 295 20.55 -2.21 -15.06
CA PRO A 295 20.16 -1.17 -14.13
C PRO A 295 20.91 0.13 -14.42
N ASN A 296 20.19 1.26 -14.40
CA ASN A 296 20.78 2.59 -14.45
C ASN A 296 21.23 3.04 -13.06
N ILE A 297 20.51 2.59 -12.03
CA ILE A 297 20.73 2.95 -10.62
C ILE A 297 20.63 1.68 -9.78
N LEU A 298 21.52 1.55 -8.79
CA LEU A 298 21.43 0.51 -7.75
C LEU A 298 20.99 1.14 -6.44
N ALA A 299 19.88 0.64 -5.90
CA ALA A 299 19.40 1.00 -4.57
C ALA A 299 19.74 -0.12 -3.58
N CYS A 300 20.84 0.07 -2.85
CA CYS A 300 21.39 -0.94 -1.98
C CYS A 300 20.81 -0.82 -0.56
N ARG A 301 19.92 -1.74 -0.19
CA ARG A 301 19.42 -1.87 1.19
C ARG A 301 20.51 -2.44 2.09
N SER A 302 20.77 -1.81 3.22
CA SER A 302 21.69 -2.31 4.24
C SER A 302 21.25 -1.88 5.64
N THR A 303 21.92 -2.35 6.69
CA THR A 303 21.69 -1.88 8.07
C THR A 303 22.48 -0.60 8.38
N LYS A 304 23.55 -0.35 7.63
CA LYS A 304 24.43 0.82 7.78
C LYS A 304 24.69 1.47 6.43
N GLU A 305 25.17 2.71 6.45
CA GLU A 305 25.63 3.38 5.23
C GLU A 305 26.76 2.58 4.56
N LEU A 306 26.76 2.52 3.22
CA LEU A 306 27.78 1.80 2.48
C LEU A 306 29.09 2.57 2.46
N GLU A 307 30.17 1.86 2.74
CA GLU A 307 31.52 2.39 2.60
C GLU A 307 31.85 2.70 1.12
N ASP A 308 32.71 3.68 0.86
CA ASP A 308 33.05 4.08 -0.51
C ASP A 308 33.74 2.95 -1.28
N ASN A 309 34.59 2.15 -0.64
CA ASN A 309 35.22 0.96 -1.22
C ASN A 309 34.17 -0.09 -1.68
N VAL A 310 33.02 -0.18 -0.99
CA VAL A 310 31.92 -1.09 -1.28
C VAL A 310 31.13 -0.57 -2.47
N LYS A 311 30.89 0.75 -2.53
CA LYS A 311 30.29 1.42 -3.71
C LYS A 311 31.18 1.27 -4.95
N GLU A 312 32.48 1.51 -4.85
CA GLU A 312 33.45 1.32 -5.93
C GLU A 312 33.47 -0.12 -6.45
N LYS A 313 33.49 -1.08 -5.53
CA LYS A 313 33.42 -2.50 -5.86
C LYS A 313 32.11 -2.82 -6.60
N LEU A 314 30.97 -2.38 -6.08
CA LEU A 314 29.69 -2.57 -6.76
C LEU A 314 29.71 -1.94 -8.15
N SER A 315 30.29 -0.74 -8.29
CA SER A 315 30.42 -0.06 -9.57
C SER A 315 31.17 -0.90 -10.60
N GLN A 316 32.33 -1.45 -10.22
CA GLN A 316 33.15 -2.29 -11.09
C GLN A 316 32.47 -3.62 -11.47
N PHE A 317 31.77 -4.27 -10.53
CA PHE A 317 31.16 -5.59 -10.81
C PHE A 317 29.79 -5.51 -11.49
N CYS A 318 29.02 -4.46 -11.18
CA CYS A 318 27.65 -4.28 -11.68
C CYS A 318 27.59 -3.36 -12.91
N HIS A 319 28.68 -2.67 -13.25
CA HIS A 319 28.79 -1.71 -14.36
C HIS A 319 27.81 -0.53 -14.22
N VAL A 320 27.62 -0.06 -12.99
CA VAL A 320 26.81 1.12 -12.67
C VAL A 320 27.74 2.19 -12.11
N PRO A 321 27.69 3.45 -12.57
CA PRO A 321 28.54 4.51 -12.02
C PRO A 321 28.38 4.63 -10.50
N ALA A 322 29.47 4.85 -9.75
CA ALA A 322 29.41 4.96 -8.30
C ALA A 322 28.41 6.03 -7.81
N ALA A 323 28.27 7.14 -8.55
CA ALA A 323 27.28 8.20 -8.29
C ALA A 323 25.82 7.74 -8.43
N ASN A 324 25.57 6.63 -9.13
CA ASN A 324 24.25 6.03 -9.31
C ASN A 324 24.02 4.84 -8.35
N ILE A 325 24.87 4.66 -7.34
CA ILE A 325 24.71 3.64 -6.30
C ILE A 325 24.24 4.34 -5.04
N VAL A 326 22.95 4.25 -4.75
CA VAL A 326 22.31 4.87 -3.59
C VAL A 326 22.22 3.86 -2.46
N THR A 327 22.50 4.31 -1.25
CA THR A 327 22.37 3.51 -0.04
C THR A 327 21.04 3.75 0.63
N LEU A 328 20.32 2.68 0.94
CA LEU A 328 19.11 2.71 1.73
C LEU A 328 19.38 1.98 3.05
N TYR A 329 19.92 2.69 4.03
CA TYR A 329 20.18 2.11 5.35
C TYR A 329 18.94 2.16 6.25
N ASP A 330 18.98 1.45 7.39
CA ASP A 330 17.90 1.48 8.36
C ASP A 330 17.76 2.88 8.97
N VAL A 331 16.62 3.52 8.71
CA VAL A 331 16.27 4.84 9.22
C VAL A 331 15.26 4.74 10.37
N SER A 332 15.16 5.81 11.17
CA SER A 332 14.23 5.89 12.30
C SER A 332 12.77 5.81 11.89
N ASN A 333 12.41 6.37 10.74
CA ASN A 333 11.05 6.35 10.21
C ASN A 333 11.03 6.44 8.68
N ILE A 334 9.96 5.92 8.07
CA ILE A 334 9.84 5.80 6.61
C ILE A 334 9.86 7.14 5.87
N TRP A 335 9.52 8.26 6.54
CA TRP A 335 9.54 9.59 5.94
C TRP A 335 10.96 10.15 5.77
N ARG A 336 11.97 9.51 6.36
CA ARG A 336 13.40 9.79 6.11
C ARG A 336 13.88 9.26 4.76
N ILE A 337 13.19 8.29 4.14
CA ILE A 337 13.68 7.66 2.89
C ILE A 337 13.70 8.65 1.70
N PRO A 338 12.67 9.48 1.45
CA PRO A 338 12.76 10.53 0.41
C PRO A 338 13.91 11.51 0.65
N LEU A 339 14.18 11.87 1.92
CA LEU A 339 15.29 12.76 2.29
C LEU A 339 16.64 12.09 1.99
N LEU A 340 16.78 10.81 2.35
CA LEU A 340 17.97 10.02 2.07
C LEU A 340 18.27 9.90 0.56
N LEU A 341 17.23 9.86 -0.28
CA LEU A 341 17.36 9.89 -1.74
C LEU A 341 17.74 11.29 -2.27
N GLN A 342 17.22 12.35 -1.65
CA GLN A 342 17.62 13.73 -1.96
C GLN A 342 19.10 13.96 -1.64
N ASP A 343 19.54 13.59 -0.43
CA ASP A 343 20.91 13.77 0.06
C ASP A 343 21.94 13.09 -0.85
N GLN A 344 21.58 11.93 -1.42
CA GLN A 344 22.41 11.17 -2.35
C GLN A 344 22.19 11.54 -3.83
N LYS A 345 21.47 12.63 -4.11
CA LYS A 345 21.21 13.14 -5.47
C LYS A 345 20.58 12.11 -6.41
N ALA A 346 19.78 11.19 -5.87
CA ALA A 346 19.13 10.14 -6.66
C ALA A 346 18.22 10.71 -7.75
N HIS A 347 17.55 11.84 -7.46
CA HIS A 347 16.71 12.56 -8.41
C HIS A 347 17.50 13.10 -9.61
N GLU A 348 18.67 13.72 -9.39
CA GLU A 348 19.53 14.18 -10.48
C GLU A 348 19.93 13.01 -11.40
N ALA A 349 20.29 11.87 -10.81
CA ALA A 349 20.64 10.67 -11.58
C ALA A 349 19.46 10.14 -12.41
N ILE A 350 18.25 10.10 -11.85
CA ILE A 350 17.03 9.67 -12.57
C ILE A 350 16.69 10.66 -13.69
N LEU A 351 16.67 11.96 -13.39
CA LEU A 351 16.32 13.01 -14.36
C LEU A 351 17.29 13.00 -15.56
N LYS A 352 18.59 12.79 -15.30
CA LYS A 352 19.60 12.64 -16.36
C LYS A 352 19.35 11.44 -17.26
N VAL A 353 18.94 10.30 -16.70
CA VAL A 353 18.60 9.10 -17.50
C VAL A 353 17.35 9.34 -18.35
N LEU A 354 16.43 10.17 -17.88
CA LEU A 354 15.14 10.46 -18.53
C LEU A 354 15.15 11.72 -19.44
N ASN A 355 16.32 12.34 -19.65
CA ASN A 355 16.46 13.62 -20.36
C ASN A 355 15.52 14.72 -19.81
N LEU A 356 15.42 14.80 -18.48
CA LEU A 356 14.59 15.75 -17.72
C LEU A 356 15.42 16.72 -16.86
N GLU A 357 16.66 17.00 -17.25
CA GLU A 357 17.58 17.85 -16.46
C GLU A 357 17.08 19.28 -16.26
N SER A 358 16.13 19.76 -17.06
CA SER A 358 15.43 21.04 -16.81
C SER A 358 14.68 21.08 -15.47
N PHE A 359 14.38 19.92 -14.88
CA PHE A 359 13.74 19.76 -13.57
C PHE A 359 14.73 19.44 -12.44
N SER A 360 16.05 19.56 -12.68
CA SER A 360 17.11 19.25 -11.71
C SER A 360 17.23 20.22 -10.52
N GLY A 361 16.22 21.07 -10.29
CA GLY A 361 16.14 21.89 -9.10
C GLY A 361 16.05 21.04 -7.83
N GLU A 362 16.50 21.61 -6.71
CA GLU A 362 16.46 20.93 -5.42
C GLU A 362 15.01 20.55 -5.03
N PRO A 363 14.74 19.26 -4.70
CA PRO A 363 13.41 18.80 -4.31
C PRO A 363 12.87 19.56 -3.09
N LYS A 364 11.67 20.11 -3.21
CA LYS A 364 11.00 20.81 -2.10
C LYS A 364 10.39 19.82 -1.11
N LEU A 365 11.17 19.40 -0.11
CA LEU A 365 10.78 18.37 0.88
C LEU A 365 10.53 18.91 2.29
N ASP A 366 10.29 20.21 2.47
CA ASP A 366 10.11 20.85 3.79
C ASP A 366 9.06 20.17 4.69
N GLU A 367 7.92 19.77 4.10
CA GLU A 367 6.87 19.04 4.81
C GLU A 367 7.33 17.65 5.29
N TRP A 368 8.14 16.96 4.49
CA TRP A 368 8.70 15.65 4.82
C TRP A 368 9.77 15.76 5.91
N VAL A 369 10.64 16.76 5.82
CA VAL A 369 11.64 17.08 6.85
C VAL A 369 10.95 17.37 8.19
N THR A 370 9.93 18.24 8.16
CA THR A 370 9.16 18.61 9.35
C THR A 370 8.52 17.37 9.97
N ARG A 371 7.81 16.55 9.18
CA ARG A 371 7.12 15.36 9.68
C ARG A 371 8.08 14.32 10.25
N ALA A 372 9.17 14.02 9.53
CA ALA A 372 10.18 13.06 9.98
C ALA A 372 10.82 13.51 11.31
N THR A 373 11.07 14.81 11.45
CA THR A 373 11.65 15.39 12.68
C THR A 373 10.67 15.37 13.83
N ILE A 374 9.39 15.69 13.59
CA ILE A 374 8.34 15.60 14.61
C ILE A 374 8.29 14.19 15.15
N PHE A 375 8.19 13.18 14.29
CA PHE A 375 8.12 11.78 14.69
C PHE A 375 9.28 11.37 15.60
N ASP A 376 10.51 11.73 15.21
CA ASP A 376 11.71 11.39 15.98
C ASP A 376 11.77 12.11 17.34
N SER A 377 11.06 13.23 17.50
CA SER A 377 11.01 14.02 18.73
C SER A 377 9.89 13.63 19.71
N LEU A 378 8.97 12.72 19.33
CA LEU A 378 7.81 12.38 20.16
C LEU A 378 8.21 11.58 21.41
N THR A 379 7.86 12.10 22.58
CA THR A 379 8.11 11.46 23.89
C THR A 379 6.83 10.97 24.56
N ASP A 380 5.80 11.83 24.60
CA ASP A 380 4.54 11.55 25.29
C ASP A 380 3.77 10.45 24.56
N THR A 381 3.50 9.33 25.25
CA THR A 381 2.89 8.16 24.64
C THR A 381 1.37 8.21 24.63
N VAL A 382 0.76 7.56 23.64
CA VAL A 382 -0.66 7.17 23.63
C VAL A 382 -0.74 5.68 23.33
N ARG A 383 -1.42 4.93 24.20
CA ARG A 383 -1.54 3.48 24.11
C ARG A 383 -2.90 3.10 23.51
N ILE A 384 -2.89 2.41 22.39
CA ILE A 384 -4.11 1.93 21.73
C ILE A 384 -4.11 0.41 21.72
N ALA A 385 -5.16 -0.19 22.30
CA ALA A 385 -5.40 -1.62 22.19
C ALA A 385 -6.05 -1.92 20.84
N MET A 386 -5.34 -2.66 19.97
CA MET A 386 -5.90 -3.17 18.72
C MET A 386 -6.45 -4.57 18.96
N VAL A 387 -7.78 -4.70 18.97
CA VAL A 387 -8.48 -5.95 19.26
C VAL A 387 -8.82 -6.66 17.95
N GLY A 388 -7.96 -7.58 17.54
CA GLY A 388 -7.96 -8.16 16.20
C GLY A 388 -7.93 -9.68 16.18
N LYS A 389 -8.13 -10.23 14.98
CA LYS A 389 -8.05 -11.67 14.68
C LYS A 389 -6.62 -12.11 14.33
N TYR A 390 -5.81 -11.17 13.83
CA TYR A 390 -4.49 -11.39 13.24
C TYR A 390 -3.40 -10.62 14.00
N THR A 391 -3.18 -10.94 15.28
CA THR A 391 -2.20 -10.20 16.12
C THR A 391 -0.74 -10.57 15.86
N GLY A 392 -0.49 -11.72 15.23
CA GLY A 392 0.87 -12.20 14.94
C GLY A 392 1.50 -11.65 13.65
N LEU A 393 0.72 -11.02 12.77
CA LEU A 393 1.21 -10.41 11.53
C LEU A 393 0.77 -8.95 11.46
N SER A 394 1.72 -8.02 11.58
CA SER A 394 1.47 -6.59 11.44
C SER A 394 0.84 -6.20 10.10
N ASP A 395 1.17 -6.95 9.05
CA ASP A 395 0.83 -6.62 7.67
C ASP A 395 -0.65 -6.84 7.37
N SER A 396 -1.34 -7.68 8.16
CA SER A 396 -2.79 -7.87 8.06
C SER A 396 -3.60 -6.63 8.46
N TYR A 397 -2.98 -5.64 9.12
CA TYR A 397 -3.60 -4.40 9.56
C TYR A 397 -2.76 -3.15 9.23
N LEU A 398 -1.93 -3.22 8.18
CA LEU A 398 -0.96 -2.17 7.88
C LEU A 398 -1.61 -0.81 7.67
N SER A 399 -2.73 -0.73 6.96
CA SER A 399 -3.43 0.53 6.71
C SER A 399 -3.93 1.18 7.99
N VAL A 400 -4.50 0.37 8.90
CA VAL A 400 -4.95 0.81 10.22
C VAL A 400 -3.76 1.34 11.03
N LEU A 401 -2.63 0.63 11.03
CA LEU A 401 -1.39 1.08 11.69
C LEU A 401 -0.88 2.39 11.11
N LYS A 402 -0.86 2.56 9.78
CA LYS A 402 -0.46 3.82 9.15
C LYS A 402 -1.43 4.95 9.49
N ALA A 403 -2.73 4.68 9.53
CA ALA A 403 -3.72 5.70 9.89
C ALA A 403 -3.59 6.17 11.35
N LEU A 404 -3.38 5.24 12.29
CA LEU A 404 -3.05 5.56 13.68
C LEU A 404 -1.74 6.34 13.78
N LEU A 405 -0.71 5.95 13.02
CA LEU A 405 0.57 6.64 12.99
C LEU A 405 0.40 8.09 12.53
N HIS A 406 -0.33 8.32 11.42
CA HIS A 406 -0.60 9.67 10.92
C HIS A 406 -1.33 10.52 11.96
N ALA A 407 -2.38 9.98 12.59
CA ALA A 407 -3.14 10.67 13.63
C ALA A 407 -2.30 10.96 14.89
N SER A 408 -1.44 10.01 15.28
CA SER A 408 -0.56 10.17 16.45
C SER A 408 0.47 11.28 16.27
N VAL A 409 1.05 11.39 15.08
CA VAL A 409 2.03 12.43 14.76
C VAL A 409 1.36 13.80 14.71
N ASP A 410 0.16 13.89 14.16
CA ASP A 410 -0.65 15.11 14.15
C ASP A 410 -1.01 15.58 15.58
N CYS A 411 -1.44 14.64 16.43
CA CYS A 411 -1.73 14.88 17.85
C CYS A 411 -0.49 14.99 18.76
N ARG A 412 0.73 14.95 18.19
CA ARG A 412 2.01 15.01 18.93
C ARG A 412 2.14 13.94 20.02
N ARG A 413 1.73 12.71 19.73
CA ARG A 413 1.83 11.56 20.62
C ARG A 413 2.62 10.41 20.00
N LYS A 414 3.52 9.80 20.78
CA LYS A 414 4.21 8.57 20.43
C LYS A 414 3.24 7.40 20.54
N LEU A 415 2.88 6.82 19.40
CA LEU A 415 1.97 5.69 19.33
C LEU A 415 2.58 4.43 19.94
N VAL A 416 1.85 3.79 20.84
CA VAL A 416 2.12 2.45 21.36
C VAL A 416 0.91 1.58 21.04
N ILE A 417 1.13 0.46 20.36
CA ILE A 417 0.07 -0.48 20.00
C ILE A 417 0.17 -1.72 20.89
N ASP A 418 -0.90 -1.96 21.63
CA ASP A 418 -1.08 -3.20 22.37
C ASP A 418 -1.94 -4.15 21.53
N TRP A 419 -1.32 -5.22 21.03
CA TRP A 419 -2.02 -6.23 20.24
C TRP A 419 -2.80 -7.16 21.15
N VAL A 420 -4.12 -7.20 20.97
CA VAL A 420 -5.02 -8.04 21.76
C VAL A 420 -5.72 -9.01 20.83
N ALA A 421 -5.42 -10.30 20.96
CA ALA A 421 -6.10 -11.33 20.19
C ALA A 421 -7.53 -11.44 20.72
N SER A 422 -8.53 -11.29 19.86
CA SER A 422 -9.90 -11.22 20.34
C SER A 422 -10.37 -12.55 20.94
N THR A 423 -9.85 -13.69 20.48
CA THR A 423 -10.11 -14.99 21.10
C THR A 423 -9.65 -15.05 22.55
N ASP A 424 -8.55 -14.38 22.89
CA ASP A 424 -7.97 -14.44 24.23
C ASP A 424 -8.80 -13.65 25.26
N LEU A 425 -9.78 -12.86 24.82
CA LEU A 425 -10.71 -12.17 25.70
C LEU A 425 -11.93 -13.02 26.09
N GLU A 426 -12.11 -14.20 25.47
CA GLU A 426 -13.30 -15.04 25.64
C GLU A 426 -13.23 -15.91 26.90
N ASP A 427 -14.40 -16.24 27.46
CA ASP A 427 -14.52 -17.03 28.69
C ASP A 427 -13.96 -18.46 28.54
N SER A 428 -14.00 -19.02 27.32
CA SER A 428 -13.35 -20.30 27.00
C SER A 428 -11.85 -20.23 27.27
N THR A 429 -11.17 -19.17 26.84
CA THR A 429 -9.73 -18.99 27.07
C THR A 429 -9.41 -18.72 28.53
N ALA A 430 -10.33 -18.14 29.32
CA ALA A 430 -10.15 -18.03 30.77
C ALA A 430 -9.94 -19.41 31.44
N ILE A 431 -10.52 -20.46 30.87
CA ILE A 431 -10.40 -21.84 31.33
C ILE A 431 -9.19 -22.53 30.67
N GLU A 432 -9.08 -22.44 29.35
CA GLU A 432 -8.08 -23.19 28.56
C GLU A 432 -6.66 -22.61 28.68
N ALA A 433 -6.52 -21.29 28.72
CA ALA A 433 -5.25 -20.59 28.77
C ALA A 433 -5.35 -19.32 29.65
N PRO A 434 -5.47 -19.50 30.99
CA PRO A 434 -5.75 -18.39 31.91
C PRO A 434 -4.71 -17.28 31.89
N ASP A 435 -3.45 -17.59 31.58
CA ASP A 435 -2.38 -16.58 31.50
C ASP A 435 -2.51 -15.70 30.25
N ALA A 436 -2.87 -16.29 29.09
CA ALA A 436 -3.15 -15.54 27.88
C ALA A 436 -4.37 -14.63 28.07
N TYR A 437 -5.43 -15.16 28.70
CA TYR A 437 -6.62 -14.38 29.03
C TYR A 437 -6.30 -13.18 29.93
N LYS A 438 -5.57 -13.41 31.03
CA LYS A 438 -5.14 -12.33 31.94
C LYS A 438 -4.29 -11.29 31.21
N ALA A 439 -3.34 -11.72 30.39
CA ALA A 439 -2.49 -10.82 29.62
C ALA A 439 -3.30 -9.95 28.65
N ALA A 440 -4.22 -10.56 27.89
CA ALA A 440 -5.10 -9.85 26.96
C ALA A 440 -5.98 -8.80 27.67
N TRP A 441 -6.61 -9.18 28.78
CA TRP A 441 -7.42 -8.25 29.58
C TRP A 441 -6.61 -7.14 30.25
N ASN A 442 -5.38 -7.43 30.70
CA ASN A 442 -4.49 -6.42 31.26
C ASN A 442 -4.08 -5.39 30.20
N SER A 443 -3.73 -5.85 29.00
CA SER A 443 -3.43 -4.97 27.86
C SER A 443 -4.63 -4.11 27.47
N LEU A 444 -5.83 -4.69 27.39
CA LEU A 444 -7.07 -3.96 27.09
C LEU A 444 -7.37 -2.88 28.14
N LYS A 445 -7.26 -3.23 29.44
CA LYS A 445 -7.54 -2.32 30.56
C LYS A 445 -6.48 -1.22 30.73
N GLY A 446 -5.25 -1.47 30.27
CA GLY A 446 -4.14 -0.53 30.32
C GLY A 446 -4.07 0.45 29.15
N ALA A 447 -4.95 0.32 28.16
CA ALA A 447 -4.95 1.17 26.98
C ALA A 447 -5.74 2.47 27.18
N ASP A 448 -5.27 3.54 26.54
CA ASP A 448 -5.91 4.86 26.55
C ASP A 448 -7.07 4.95 25.55
N GLY A 449 -7.13 4.02 24.58
CA GLY A 449 -8.19 3.86 23.59
C GLY A 449 -8.21 2.45 23.00
N ILE A 450 -9.36 2.05 22.46
CA ILE A 450 -9.62 0.72 21.90
C ILE A 450 -10.02 0.87 20.44
N LEU A 451 -9.42 0.07 19.57
CA LEU A 451 -9.78 -0.02 18.16
C LEU A 451 -10.14 -1.47 17.80
N VAL A 452 -11.32 -1.66 17.21
CA VAL A 452 -11.74 -2.94 16.62
C VAL A 452 -11.76 -2.77 15.09
N PRO A 453 -10.81 -3.37 14.36
CA PRO A 453 -10.72 -3.23 12.92
C PRO A 453 -11.76 -4.12 12.21
N GLY A 454 -11.79 -4.01 10.88
CA GLY A 454 -12.56 -4.92 10.03
C GLY A 454 -12.15 -6.39 10.19
N GLY A 455 -13.03 -7.29 9.75
CA GLY A 455 -12.77 -8.72 9.75
C GLY A 455 -13.92 -9.51 9.12
N PHE A 456 -13.72 -10.81 8.99
CA PHE A 456 -14.69 -11.75 8.42
C PHE A 456 -14.76 -13.02 9.24
N GLY A 457 -15.95 -13.62 9.26
CA GLY A 457 -16.26 -14.86 9.96
C GLY A 457 -16.45 -14.68 11.47
N ASP A 458 -16.88 -15.77 12.09
CA ASP A 458 -17.32 -15.89 13.48
C ASP A 458 -16.18 -15.89 14.53
N ARG A 459 -14.98 -16.34 14.15
CA ARG A 459 -13.85 -16.48 15.09
C ARG A 459 -13.52 -15.18 15.80
N GLY A 460 -13.57 -15.22 17.14
CA GLY A 460 -13.17 -14.12 18.00
C GLY A 460 -14.19 -12.98 18.08
N VAL A 461 -15.43 -13.18 17.59
CA VAL A 461 -16.51 -12.18 17.64
C VAL A 461 -16.92 -11.88 19.09
N GLN A 462 -17.04 -12.90 19.94
CA GLN A 462 -17.45 -12.68 21.34
C GLN A 462 -16.44 -11.83 22.10
N GLY A 463 -15.14 -12.08 21.92
CA GLY A 463 -14.11 -11.23 22.53
C GLY A 463 -14.15 -9.78 22.06
N LYS A 464 -14.51 -9.51 20.79
CA LYS A 464 -14.70 -8.13 20.29
C LYS A 464 -15.92 -7.46 20.93
N ILE A 465 -17.01 -8.19 21.13
CA ILE A 465 -18.21 -7.70 21.85
C ILE A 465 -17.82 -7.32 23.28
N LEU A 466 -17.05 -8.17 23.97
CA LEU A 466 -16.55 -7.89 25.32
C LEU A 466 -15.66 -6.64 25.37
N ALA A 467 -14.80 -6.43 24.36
CA ALA A 467 -13.98 -5.24 24.26
C ALA A 467 -14.81 -3.96 24.03
N ALA A 468 -15.81 -3.99 23.15
CA ALA A 468 -16.72 -2.87 22.91
C ALA A 468 -17.53 -2.54 24.18
N LYS A 469 -18.02 -3.56 24.89
CA LYS A 469 -18.70 -3.41 26.18
C LYS A 469 -17.83 -2.75 27.21
N TYR A 470 -16.59 -3.24 27.36
CA TYR A 470 -15.63 -2.65 28.30
C TYR A 470 -15.38 -1.18 27.97
N ALA A 471 -15.19 -0.85 26.69
CA ALA A 471 -14.99 0.52 26.24
C ALA A 471 -16.18 1.41 26.65
N ARG A 472 -17.41 0.99 26.33
CA ARG A 472 -18.65 1.70 26.66
C ARG A 472 -18.82 1.91 28.17
N GLU A 473 -18.67 0.85 28.96
CA GLU A 473 -18.94 0.88 30.41
C GLU A 473 -17.86 1.62 31.21
N LYS A 474 -16.61 1.63 30.72
CA LYS A 474 -15.49 2.33 31.37
C LYS A 474 -15.16 3.67 30.75
N ASN A 475 -15.98 4.14 29.81
CA ASN A 475 -15.79 5.39 29.10
C ASN A 475 -14.40 5.47 28.44
N VAL A 476 -13.94 4.40 27.80
CA VAL A 476 -12.65 4.34 27.08
C VAL A 476 -12.90 4.58 25.58
N PRO A 477 -12.17 5.51 24.92
CA PRO A 477 -12.38 5.89 23.53
C PRO A 477 -12.38 4.66 22.64
N TYR A 478 -13.40 4.57 21.80
CA TYR A 478 -13.64 3.42 20.95
C TYR A 478 -13.77 3.86 19.50
N LEU A 479 -13.05 3.16 18.62
CA LEU A 479 -13.26 3.22 17.18
C LEU A 479 -13.52 1.82 16.62
N GLY A 480 -14.73 1.61 16.11
CA GLY A 480 -15.11 0.40 15.37
C GLY A 480 -15.04 0.64 13.86
N ILE A 481 -14.32 -0.19 13.12
CA ILE A 481 -14.20 -0.08 11.65
C ILE A 481 -14.86 -1.28 10.99
N CYS A 482 -15.79 -1.04 10.06
CA CYS A 482 -16.53 -2.06 9.33
C CYS A 482 -17.17 -3.06 10.30
N LEU A 483 -16.62 -4.27 10.45
CA LEU A 483 -17.03 -5.22 11.47
C LEU A 483 -17.05 -4.62 12.89
N GLY A 484 -16.08 -3.76 13.25
CA GLY A 484 -16.07 -3.11 14.56
C GLY A 484 -17.33 -2.27 14.85
N MET A 485 -17.87 -1.57 13.85
CA MET A 485 -19.14 -0.85 13.99
C MET A 485 -20.30 -1.83 14.23
N GLN A 486 -20.35 -2.92 13.46
CA GLN A 486 -21.38 -3.96 13.62
C GLN A 486 -21.33 -4.60 15.02
N ILE A 487 -20.13 -4.88 15.52
CA ILE A 487 -19.92 -5.40 16.87
C ILE A 487 -20.43 -4.43 17.93
N ALA A 488 -20.20 -3.13 17.78
CA ALA A 488 -20.72 -2.13 18.70
C ALA A 488 -22.26 -2.08 18.70
N VAL A 489 -22.91 -2.24 17.55
CA VAL A 489 -24.39 -2.34 17.45
C VAL A 489 -24.90 -3.59 18.16
N VAL A 490 -24.28 -4.75 17.92
CA VAL A 490 -24.65 -6.02 18.57
C VAL A 490 -24.43 -5.94 20.09
N GLU A 491 -23.32 -5.37 20.54
CA GLU A 491 -23.03 -5.18 21.96
C GLU A 491 -24.09 -4.31 22.64
N PHE A 492 -24.46 -3.19 22.00
CA PHE A 492 -25.44 -2.25 22.53
C PHE A 492 -26.83 -2.88 22.64
N ALA A 493 -27.25 -3.64 21.63
CA ALA A 493 -28.52 -4.37 21.66
C ALA A 493 -28.56 -5.36 22.84
N ARG A 494 -27.48 -6.15 23.01
CA ARG A 494 -27.40 -7.15 24.09
C ARG A 494 -27.44 -6.54 25.48
N HIS A 495 -26.71 -5.46 25.71
CA HIS A 495 -26.41 -4.99 27.07
C HIS A 495 -27.13 -3.71 27.48
N VAL A 496 -27.56 -2.88 26.53
CA VAL A 496 -28.30 -1.65 26.83
C VAL A 496 -29.79 -1.83 26.56
N MET A 497 -30.15 -2.48 25.45
CA MET A 497 -31.54 -2.76 25.10
C MET A 497 -32.06 -4.08 25.71
N ASN A 498 -31.21 -4.85 26.39
CA ASN A 498 -31.53 -6.13 27.01
C ASN A 498 -32.08 -7.18 26.02
N LEU A 499 -31.49 -7.23 24.82
CA LEU A 499 -31.81 -8.21 23.78
C LEU A 499 -30.68 -9.26 23.69
N PRO A 500 -30.63 -10.26 24.60
CA PRO A 500 -29.48 -11.16 24.71
C PRO A 500 -29.22 -12.00 23.45
N ASP A 501 -30.28 -12.28 22.68
CA ASP A 501 -30.24 -13.04 21.42
C ASP A 501 -29.75 -12.20 20.23
N ALA A 502 -29.61 -10.88 20.40
CA ALA A 502 -29.20 -9.97 19.33
C ALA A 502 -27.90 -10.40 18.66
N ASN A 503 -27.90 -10.56 17.35
CA ASN A 503 -26.71 -10.97 16.61
C ASN A 503 -26.70 -10.48 15.15
N SER A 504 -25.58 -10.73 14.46
CA SER A 504 -25.49 -10.63 13.01
C SER A 504 -25.87 -11.94 12.36
N THR A 505 -26.64 -11.88 11.26
CA THR A 505 -26.93 -13.07 10.43
C THR A 505 -25.69 -13.65 9.77
N GLU A 506 -24.54 -12.96 9.80
CA GLU A 506 -23.25 -13.53 9.38
C GLU A 506 -22.76 -14.62 10.34
N PHE A 507 -22.96 -14.43 11.64
CA PHE A 507 -22.42 -15.30 12.69
C PHE A 507 -23.46 -16.28 13.23
N ASP A 508 -24.71 -15.85 13.23
CA ASP A 508 -25.84 -16.62 13.73
C ASP A 508 -27.05 -16.37 12.82
N PRO A 509 -27.22 -17.20 11.77
CA PRO A 509 -28.33 -17.05 10.83
C PRO A 509 -29.72 -17.27 11.45
N ASP A 510 -29.80 -17.94 12.60
CA ASP A 510 -31.04 -18.36 13.25
C ASP A 510 -31.47 -17.42 14.40
N THR A 511 -30.73 -16.33 14.65
CA THR A 511 -31.08 -15.32 15.67
C THR A 511 -32.50 -14.77 15.46
N ASN A 512 -33.27 -14.66 16.54
CA ASN A 512 -34.59 -14.03 16.51
C ASN A 512 -34.49 -12.51 16.54
N THR A 513 -33.29 -11.96 16.79
CA THR A 513 -33.03 -10.52 16.87
C THR A 513 -31.89 -10.13 15.92
N PRO A 514 -32.10 -10.17 14.59
CA PRO A 514 -31.06 -9.89 13.61
C PRO A 514 -30.78 -8.39 13.53
N CYS A 515 -29.83 -7.92 14.33
CA CYS A 515 -29.42 -6.51 14.38
C CYS A 515 -28.59 -6.10 13.17
N VAL A 516 -27.90 -7.06 12.56
CA VAL A 516 -27.10 -6.89 11.36
C VAL A 516 -27.49 -7.96 10.37
N ILE A 517 -27.87 -7.56 9.15
CA ILE A 517 -28.46 -8.42 8.14
C ILE A 517 -27.66 -8.38 6.84
N PHE A 518 -27.75 -9.45 6.07
CA PHE A 518 -27.18 -9.49 4.72
C PHE A 518 -27.97 -8.56 3.78
N MET A 519 -27.36 -7.44 3.38
CA MET A 519 -27.97 -6.46 2.49
C MET A 519 -26.99 -6.05 1.37
N PRO A 520 -26.72 -6.98 0.43
CA PRO A 520 -25.76 -6.74 -0.66
C PRO A 520 -26.23 -5.61 -1.59
N GLU A 521 -25.31 -5.06 -2.37
CA GLU A 521 -25.69 -4.19 -3.49
C GLU A 521 -26.18 -5.04 -4.67
N GLY A 522 -27.24 -4.59 -5.34
CA GLY A 522 -27.66 -5.18 -6.60
C GLY A 522 -26.83 -4.62 -7.75
N SER A 523 -26.25 -5.49 -8.58
CA SER A 523 -25.56 -5.07 -9.79
C SER A 523 -26.41 -5.36 -11.04
N ARG A 524 -26.45 -4.41 -11.98
CA ARG A 524 -27.04 -4.63 -13.31
C ARG A 524 -26.13 -5.45 -14.23
N THR A 525 -24.84 -5.56 -13.89
CA THR A 525 -23.82 -6.24 -14.70
C THR A 525 -23.37 -7.58 -14.12
N HIS A 526 -23.56 -7.80 -12.82
CA HIS A 526 -23.24 -9.05 -12.13
C HIS A 526 -24.49 -9.62 -11.48
N MET A 527 -24.87 -10.83 -11.89
CA MET A 527 -26.01 -11.56 -11.30
C MET A 527 -25.63 -12.05 -9.89
N GLY A 528 -26.46 -11.77 -8.88
CA GLY A 528 -26.24 -12.15 -7.48
C GLY A 528 -26.07 -10.96 -6.54
N GLY A 529 -25.92 -11.24 -5.23
CA GLY A 529 -25.67 -10.20 -4.22
C GLY A 529 -24.21 -9.74 -4.25
N THR A 530 -23.94 -8.57 -4.83
CA THR A 530 -22.58 -8.01 -4.91
C THR A 530 -22.17 -7.31 -3.61
N MET A 531 -20.87 -7.32 -3.31
CA MET A 531 -20.31 -6.62 -2.15
C MET A 531 -20.43 -5.10 -2.33
N ARG A 532 -20.72 -4.36 -1.25
CA ARG A 532 -20.60 -2.90 -1.24
C ARG A 532 -19.11 -2.55 -1.22
N LEU A 533 -18.62 -2.03 -2.34
CA LEU A 533 -17.19 -1.93 -2.62
C LEU A 533 -16.80 -0.60 -3.28
N GLY A 534 -15.67 -0.04 -2.84
CA GLY A 534 -15.11 1.20 -3.38
C GLY A 534 -15.68 2.45 -2.72
N SER A 535 -15.49 3.61 -3.35
CA SER A 535 -15.95 4.88 -2.80
C SER A 535 -17.48 4.98 -2.86
N ARG A 536 -18.10 5.30 -1.72
CA ARG A 536 -19.52 5.66 -1.63
C ARG A 536 -19.67 6.93 -0.80
N ARG A 537 -20.78 7.62 -1.02
CA ARG A 537 -21.10 8.85 -0.32
C ARG A 537 -21.85 8.54 0.97
N THR A 538 -21.39 9.13 2.06
CA THR A 538 -22.05 9.11 3.37
C THR A 538 -22.45 10.54 3.72
N PHE A 539 -23.74 10.76 3.93
CA PHE A 539 -24.31 12.03 4.34
C PHE A 539 -24.43 12.11 5.85
N PHE A 540 -23.98 13.23 6.44
CA PHE A 540 -24.26 13.51 7.84
C PHE A 540 -25.71 13.97 7.99
N LYS A 541 -26.48 13.25 8.82
CA LYS A 541 -27.88 13.60 9.13
C LYS A 541 -27.99 14.48 10.37
N ILE A 542 -26.98 14.45 11.22
CA ILE A 542 -26.86 15.26 12.43
C ILE A 542 -25.63 16.15 12.23
N ALA A 543 -25.84 17.46 12.04
CA ALA A 543 -24.74 18.39 11.77
C ALA A 543 -23.86 18.63 13.00
N ASP A 544 -24.45 18.62 14.20
CA ASP A 544 -23.74 18.82 15.47
C ASP A 544 -23.32 17.48 16.10
N CYS A 545 -22.64 16.64 15.32
CA CYS A 545 -22.04 15.40 15.81
C CYS A 545 -20.51 15.44 15.78
N THR A 546 -19.86 14.56 16.53
CA THR A 546 -18.39 14.57 16.68
C THR A 546 -17.70 14.29 15.34
N SER A 547 -18.21 13.31 14.59
CA SER A 547 -17.68 12.94 13.29
C SER A 547 -17.80 14.09 12.29
N ALA A 548 -18.96 14.75 12.20
CA ALA A 548 -19.13 15.88 11.28
C ALA A 548 -18.14 17.01 11.58
N LYS A 549 -17.93 17.35 12.87
CA LYS A 549 -16.94 18.35 13.29
C LYS A 549 -15.51 17.96 12.91
N LEU A 550 -15.11 16.70 13.15
CA LEU A 550 -13.79 16.20 12.77
C LEU A 550 -13.56 16.24 11.25
N TYR A 551 -14.62 16.00 10.47
CA TYR A 551 -14.59 16.14 9.01
C TYR A 551 -14.75 17.61 8.53
N GLY A 552 -14.78 18.60 9.42
CA GLY A 552 -14.85 20.02 9.09
C GLY A 552 -16.26 20.54 8.78
N ASN A 553 -17.30 19.96 9.38
CA ASN A 553 -18.72 20.31 9.22
C ASN A 553 -19.21 20.26 7.76
N VAL A 554 -18.66 19.32 6.98
CA VAL A 554 -19.15 19.04 5.62
C VAL A 554 -20.48 18.30 5.66
N ASN A 555 -21.31 18.44 4.62
CA ASN A 555 -22.61 17.76 4.55
C ASN A 555 -22.49 16.25 4.23
N TYR A 556 -21.39 15.86 3.57
CA TYR A 556 -21.12 14.49 3.19
C TYR A 556 -19.63 14.24 3.08
N VAL A 557 -19.26 12.96 3.15
CA VAL A 557 -17.92 12.46 2.87
C VAL A 557 -18.01 11.32 1.88
N ASP A 558 -16.98 11.14 1.06
CA ASP A 558 -16.85 9.98 0.19
C ASP A 558 -15.76 9.09 0.80
N GLU A 559 -16.10 7.87 1.20
CA GLU A 559 -15.20 6.91 1.88
C GLU A 559 -15.28 5.53 1.23
N ARG A 560 -14.28 4.67 1.48
CA ARG A 560 -14.17 3.37 0.81
C ARG A 560 -14.81 2.26 1.65
N HIS A 561 -15.63 1.45 1.01
CA HIS A 561 -16.31 0.31 1.64
C HIS A 561 -15.78 -1.02 1.12
N ARG A 562 -15.88 -2.06 1.96
CA ARG A 562 -15.61 -3.46 1.61
C ARG A 562 -16.36 -4.38 2.56
N HIS A 563 -17.67 -4.52 2.37
CA HIS A 563 -18.52 -5.33 3.25
C HIS A 563 -19.83 -5.76 2.57
N ARG A 564 -20.57 -6.67 3.21
CA ARG A 564 -21.83 -7.24 2.67
C ARG A 564 -23.01 -7.14 3.62
N TYR A 565 -22.76 -6.86 4.89
CA TYR A 565 -23.75 -6.86 5.96
C TYR A 565 -23.96 -5.44 6.45
N GLU A 566 -25.20 -5.13 6.81
CA GLU A 566 -25.63 -3.78 7.19
C GLU A 566 -26.46 -3.86 8.47
N VAL A 567 -26.52 -2.78 9.24
CA VAL A 567 -27.46 -2.67 10.36
C VAL A 567 -28.88 -2.84 9.83
N ASN A 568 -29.69 -3.65 10.51
CA ASN A 568 -31.08 -3.88 10.15
C ASN A 568 -31.88 -2.56 10.24
N PRO A 569 -32.36 -2.01 9.11
CA PRO A 569 -33.04 -0.72 9.10
C PRO A 569 -34.30 -0.69 9.98
N ASP A 570 -34.96 -1.84 10.17
CA ASP A 570 -36.18 -1.95 10.96
C ASP A 570 -35.94 -1.72 12.46
N MET A 571 -34.72 -2.01 12.94
CA MET A 571 -34.33 -1.83 14.35
C MET A 571 -33.73 -0.45 14.65
N VAL A 572 -33.40 0.34 13.62
CA VAL A 572 -32.76 1.66 13.77
C VAL A 572 -33.53 2.61 14.70
N PRO A 573 -34.88 2.73 14.61
CA PRO A 573 -35.63 3.58 15.54
C PRO A 573 -35.48 3.15 17.01
N GLU A 574 -35.39 1.85 17.28
CA GLU A 574 -35.23 1.32 18.65
C GLU A 574 -33.86 1.67 19.22
N PHE A 575 -32.80 1.53 18.42
CA PHE A 575 -31.45 1.96 18.78
C PHE A 575 -31.37 3.47 19.06
N GLU A 576 -31.97 4.31 18.20
CA GLU A 576 -31.95 5.77 18.36
C GLU A 576 -32.69 6.23 19.61
N ASN A 577 -33.78 5.54 19.97
CA ASN A 577 -34.54 5.75 21.20
C ASN A 577 -33.78 5.30 22.45
N ALA A 578 -32.99 4.22 22.35
CA ALA A 578 -32.14 3.72 23.42
C ALA A 578 -30.84 4.54 23.60
N GLY A 579 -30.52 5.45 22.66
CA GLY A 579 -29.46 6.44 22.79
C GLY A 579 -28.27 6.28 21.84
N LEU A 580 -28.22 5.20 21.05
CA LEU A 580 -27.20 5.02 20.00
C LEU A 580 -27.64 5.79 18.74
N LYS A 581 -26.86 6.78 18.30
CA LYS A 581 -27.23 7.65 17.17
C LYS A 581 -26.57 7.20 15.88
N PHE A 582 -27.33 7.15 14.79
CA PHE A 582 -26.80 6.93 13.44
C PHE A 582 -26.62 8.27 12.73
N VAL A 583 -25.45 8.87 12.91
CA VAL A 583 -25.14 10.23 12.45
C VAL A 583 -24.83 10.30 10.96
N GLY A 584 -24.36 9.20 10.37
CA GLY A 584 -24.03 9.09 8.95
C GLY A 584 -24.88 8.03 8.26
N ARG A 585 -25.43 8.34 7.08
CA ARG A 585 -26.25 7.41 6.27
C ARG A 585 -25.87 7.48 4.80
N ASP A 586 -26.20 6.44 4.04
CA ASP A 586 -26.03 6.45 2.59
C ASP A 586 -26.98 7.44 1.88
N ASP A 587 -26.88 7.51 0.56
CA ASP A 587 -27.73 8.34 -0.30
C ASP A 587 -29.20 7.93 -0.24
N THR A 588 -29.49 6.64 -0.08
CA THR A 588 -30.87 6.14 0.09
C THR A 588 -31.45 6.39 1.49
N GLY A 589 -30.59 6.67 2.47
CA GLY A 589 -30.92 6.80 3.88
C GLY A 589 -31.26 5.47 4.57
N LYS A 590 -31.12 4.33 3.88
CA LYS A 590 -31.42 2.99 4.41
C LYS A 590 -30.23 2.35 5.10
N ARG A 591 -29.00 2.61 4.62
CA ARG A 591 -27.78 2.06 5.21
C ARG A 591 -27.22 3.05 6.22
N MET A 592 -26.93 2.55 7.41
CA MET A 592 -26.33 3.34 8.47
C MET A 592 -24.82 3.19 8.39
N GLU A 593 -24.11 4.30 8.26
CA GLU A 593 -22.68 4.31 7.92
C GLU A 593 -21.80 4.76 9.08
N ILE A 594 -22.34 5.57 10.01
CA ILE A 594 -21.62 6.05 11.20
C ILE A 594 -22.53 6.02 12.41
N ILE A 595 -22.09 5.37 13.49
CA ILE A 595 -22.71 5.42 14.83
C ILE A 595 -21.91 6.30 15.77
N GLU A 596 -22.62 6.97 16.68
CA GLU A 596 -22.05 7.66 17.83
C GLU A 596 -22.88 7.36 19.09
N LEU A 597 -22.22 7.29 20.24
CA LEU A 597 -22.88 7.29 21.55
C LEU A 597 -22.62 8.63 22.25
N PRO A 598 -23.57 9.59 22.24
CA PRO A 598 -23.33 10.96 22.71
C PRO A 598 -22.95 11.09 24.19
N SER A 599 -23.34 10.13 25.03
CA SER A 599 -23.01 10.13 26.47
C SER A 599 -21.57 9.68 26.78
N HIS A 600 -20.81 9.28 25.77
CA HIS A 600 -19.46 8.73 25.90
C HIS A 600 -18.43 9.69 25.30
N ARG A 601 -17.21 9.77 25.88
CA ARG A 601 -16.20 10.76 25.46
C ARG A 601 -15.78 10.65 23.99
N TYR A 602 -15.72 9.42 23.49
CA TYR A 602 -15.56 9.11 22.06
C TYR A 602 -15.94 7.65 21.81
N PHE A 603 -17.12 7.37 21.29
CA PHE A 603 -17.54 6.03 20.90
C PHE A 603 -18.11 6.11 19.50
N VAL A 604 -17.27 5.85 18.52
CA VAL A 604 -17.58 6.00 17.10
C VAL A 604 -17.40 4.66 16.41
N GLY A 605 -18.36 4.30 15.56
CA GLY A 605 -18.23 3.18 14.64
C GLY A 605 -18.49 3.67 13.23
N ALA A 606 -17.67 3.27 12.27
CA ALA A 606 -17.87 3.55 10.86
C ALA A 606 -17.93 2.25 10.06
N GLN A 607 -18.88 2.15 9.14
CA GLN A 607 -19.03 0.99 8.27
C GLN A 607 -18.01 1.00 7.11
N PHE A 608 -17.58 2.19 6.66
CA PHE A 608 -16.45 2.34 5.74
C PHE A 608 -15.10 2.07 6.43
N HIS A 609 -14.04 2.04 5.62
CA HIS A 609 -12.64 1.89 6.02
C HIS A 609 -11.91 3.25 5.94
N PRO A 610 -11.96 4.06 7.02
CA PRO A 610 -11.32 5.39 7.06
C PRO A 610 -9.79 5.36 6.89
N GLU A 611 -9.17 4.19 7.05
CA GLU A 611 -7.71 3.98 6.98
C GLU A 611 -7.16 4.08 5.56
N PHE A 612 -7.95 3.77 4.53
CA PHE A 612 -7.49 3.78 3.14
C PHE A 612 -7.27 5.19 2.59
N LYS A 613 -8.05 6.17 3.08
CA LYS A 613 -7.94 7.58 2.69
C LYS A 613 -7.03 8.41 3.60
N SER A 614 -6.48 7.83 4.66
CA SER A 614 -5.49 8.51 5.51
C SER A 614 -4.22 8.85 4.72
N ARG A 615 -3.74 10.09 4.83
CA ARG A 615 -2.48 10.56 4.24
C ARG A 615 -1.57 11.14 5.34
N PRO A 616 -0.23 11.12 5.18
CA PRO A 616 0.67 11.73 6.15
C PRO A 616 0.44 13.23 6.40
N SER A 617 -0.03 13.98 5.39
CA SER A 617 -0.37 15.42 5.50
C SER A 617 -1.83 15.67 5.86
N ARG A 618 -2.69 14.67 5.67
CA ARG A 618 -4.13 14.73 5.93
C ARG A 618 -4.56 13.42 6.58
N PRO A 619 -4.29 13.25 7.89
CA PRO A 619 -4.68 12.05 8.61
C PRO A 619 -6.20 11.83 8.55
N SER A 620 -6.62 10.57 8.69
CA SER A 620 -8.04 10.24 8.70
C SER A 620 -8.75 10.83 9.93
N PRO A 621 -9.84 11.61 9.76
CA PRO A 621 -10.48 12.33 10.87
C PRO A 621 -10.95 11.44 12.02
N LEU A 622 -11.49 10.25 11.75
CA LEU A 622 -11.94 9.33 12.81
C LEU A 622 -10.78 8.74 13.62
N PHE A 623 -9.60 8.59 13.01
CA PHE A 623 -8.39 8.19 13.73
C PHE A 623 -7.82 9.34 14.57
N VAL A 624 -7.87 10.57 14.05
CA VAL A 624 -7.51 11.77 14.82
C VAL A 624 -8.42 11.91 16.03
N GLY A 625 -9.74 11.74 15.86
CA GLY A 625 -10.70 11.75 16.95
C GLY A 625 -10.37 10.73 18.06
N LEU A 626 -10.04 9.49 17.68
CA LEU A 626 -9.63 8.45 18.63
C LEU A 626 -8.38 8.85 19.43
N ILE A 627 -7.32 9.28 18.75
CA ILE A 627 -6.06 9.65 19.42
C ILE A 627 -6.24 10.92 20.28
N ALA A 628 -6.98 11.91 19.79
CA ALA A 628 -7.28 13.12 20.53
C ALA A 628 -8.09 12.79 21.80
N ALA A 629 -9.09 11.90 21.72
CA ALA A 629 -9.87 11.45 22.88
C ALA A 629 -9.04 10.64 23.88
N ALA A 630 -8.18 9.75 23.38
CA ALA A 630 -7.27 8.95 24.20
C ALA A 630 -6.25 9.82 24.95
N SER A 631 -5.84 10.93 24.34
CA SER A 631 -4.85 11.85 24.91
C SER A 631 -5.42 13.11 25.60
N GLY A 632 -6.76 13.20 25.75
CA GLY A 632 -7.42 14.32 26.41
C GLY A 632 -7.38 15.65 25.64
N GLN A 633 -7.20 15.59 24.32
CA GLN A 633 -7.10 16.74 23.42
C GLN A 633 -8.37 16.99 22.58
N LEU A 634 -9.35 16.07 22.61
CA LEU A 634 -10.52 16.12 21.72
C LEU A 634 -11.34 17.40 21.88
N ASP A 635 -11.71 17.81 23.10
CA ASP A 635 -12.57 18.97 23.33
C ASP A 635 -11.95 20.26 22.75
N ARG A 636 -10.67 20.49 23.04
CA ARG A 636 -9.91 21.64 22.49
C ARG A 636 -9.87 21.62 20.96
N MET A 637 -9.77 20.43 20.38
CA MET A 637 -9.76 20.25 18.94
C MET A 637 -11.14 20.57 18.34
N LEU A 638 -12.23 20.05 18.92
CA LEU A 638 -13.60 20.32 18.47
C LEU A 638 -13.98 21.80 18.60
N ASP A 639 -13.56 22.47 19.67
CA ASP A 639 -13.78 23.90 19.88
C ASP A 639 -13.10 24.74 18.79
N SER A 640 -11.89 24.33 18.36
CA SER A 640 -11.18 25.01 17.28
C SER A 640 -11.92 24.94 15.95
N TYR A 641 -12.61 23.82 15.66
CA TYR A 641 -13.42 23.65 14.45
C TYR A 641 -14.73 24.45 14.48
N GLY A 642 -15.26 24.76 15.66
CA GLY A 642 -16.43 25.64 15.84
C GLY A 642 -16.16 27.11 15.48
N HIS A 643 -14.89 27.55 15.54
CA HIS A 643 -14.49 28.93 15.27
C HIS A 643 -14.03 29.22 13.83
N VAL A 644 -14.04 28.24 12.91
CA VAL A 644 -13.57 28.41 11.52
C VAL A 644 -14.66 28.94 10.57
N VAL A 645 -15.76 29.50 11.09
CA VAL A 645 -16.58 30.43 10.28
C VAL A 645 -15.93 31.80 10.38
N SER A 646 -15.06 32.11 9.40
CA SER A 646 -14.37 33.38 9.15
C SER A 646 -12.89 33.46 9.57
N ALA A 647 -12.01 32.68 8.92
CA ALA A 647 -10.66 33.16 8.60
C ALA A 647 -10.09 32.39 7.41
N LYS A 648 -9.74 33.12 6.33
CA LYS A 648 -8.80 32.61 5.33
C LYS A 648 -7.49 32.27 6.06
N HIS A 649 -6.96 31.08 5.84
CA HIS A 649 -5.62 30.69 6.30
C HIS A 649 -4.60 31.79 5.99
N PRO A 650 -3.92 32.39 6.99
CA PRO A 650 -2.72 33.16 6.73
C PRO A 650 -1.55 32.17 6.64
N LEU A 651 -0.97 32.06 5.44
CA LEU A 651 0.41 31.60 5.29
C LEU A 651 1.31 32.59 6.04
N SER A 652 1.81 32.18 7.21
CA SER A 652 2.81 32.94 7.95
C SER A 652 4.18 32.72 7.33
N ASN A 653 4.60 33.62 6.44
CA ASN A 653 6.01 33.85 6.13
C ASN A 653 6.69 34.49 7.36
N GLY A 654 7.29 33.65 8.21
CA GLY A 654 8.14 34.09 9.31
C GLY A 654 9.55 33.54 9.13
N SER A 655 10.48 34.41 8.71
CA SER A 655 11.92 34.16 8.74
C SER A 655 12.35 33.92 10.21
N TYR A 656 12.83 32.71 10.52
CA TYR A 656 13.46 32.42 11.80
C TYR A 656 14.97 32.58 11.65
N THR A 657 15.50 33.66 12.19
CA THR A 657 16.94 33.83 12.47
C THR A 657 17.35 32.90 13.62
N SER A 658 18.30 32.01 13.36
CA SER A 658 18.86 31.09 14.34
C SER A 658 19.65 31.84 15.42
N THR A 659 19.40 31.52 16.69
CA THR A 659 20.29 31.90 17.78
C THR A 659 21.00 30.64 18.26
N VAL A 660 22.31 30.60 18.04
CA VAL A 660 23.24 29.55 18.43
C VAL A 660 23.39 29.55 19.95
N LEU A 661 23.22 28.38 20.58
CA LEU A 661 23.69 28.13 21.95
C LEU A 661 24.54 26.85 21.97
N GLN A 662 25.79 27.02 22.45
CA GLN A 662 26.86 26.04 22.51
C GLN A 662 26.72 25.05 23.68
N ASN A 663 27.07 23.79 23.37
CA ASN A 663 27.77 22.76 24.17
C ASN A 663 27.47 22.53 25.67
N GLY A 664 27.19 21.25 25.98
CA GLY A 664 27.43 20.64 27.30
C GLY A 664 27.45 19.10 27.22
N HIS A 665 28.62 18.49 27.41
CA HIS A 665 28.85 17.04 27.48
C HIS A 665 28.45 16.43 28.84
N ALA A 666 27.86 15.23 28.85
CA ALA A 666 28.01 14.11 29.82
C ALA A 666 26.81 13.13 29.69
N LYS A 667 26.80 11.84 30.03
CA LYS A 667 27.75 10.74 30.31
C LYS A 667 26.92 9.45 30.17
N LYS A 668 27.58 8.35 29.78
CA LYS A 668 27.04 6.99 29.58
C LYS A 668 26.68 6.32 30.92
N LEU A 669 25.60 5.52 30.95
CA LEU A 669 25.34 4.49 31.97
C LEU A 669 24.65 3.27 31.33
N ALA A 670 24.90 2.09 31.90
CA ALA A 670 24.82 0.78 31.27
C ALA A 670 23.58 -0.07 31.66
N ASN A 671 23.13 -0.88 30.69
CA ASN A 671 22.43 -2.17 30.67
C ASN A 671 21.50 -2.64 31.81
N GLY A 672 20.25 -2.95 31.43
CA GLY A 672 19.34 -3.93 32.04
C GLY A 672 18.47 -4.59 30.96
N LEU A 673 18.29 -5.92 31.02
CA LEU A 673 17.63 -6.81 30.05
C LEU A 673 16.08 -6.66 29.98
N PRO A 674 15.41 -7.12 28.91
CA PRO A 674 14.14 -6.55 28.44
C PRO A 674 12.87 -7.35 28.81
N ASN A 675 11.78 -6.65 29.10
CA ASN A 675 10.41 -7.17 28.98
C ASN A 675 9.86 -6.78 27.59
N GLY A 676 9.34 -7.77 26.86
CA GLY A 676 8.88 -7.65 25.49
C GLY A 676 7.84 -6.56 25.29
N THR A 677 8.27 -5.43 24.76
CA THR A 677 7.43 -4.34 24.25
C THR A 677 7.85 -4.16 22.80
N TYR A 678 6.98 -4.51 21.86
CA TYR A 678 7.27 -4.34 20.43
C TYR A 678 7.12 -2.86 20.07
N TYR A 679 8.24 -2.19 19.84
CA TYR A 679 8.24 -0.86 19.22
C TYR A 679 7.81 -1.02 17.77
N ALA A 680 6.78 -0.27 17.35
CA ALA A 680 6.35 -0.21 15.96
C ALA A 680 7.38 0.55 15.10
N ASN A 681 8.54 -0.06 14.85
CA ASN A 681 9.39 0.34 13.74
C ASN A 681 8.72 -0.22 12.49
N GLY A 682 8.14 0.67 11.69
CA GLY A 682 7.37 0.35 10.47
C GLY A 682 8.17 -0.22 9.30
N ASN A 683 9.21 -1.02 9.58
CA ASN A 683 9.84 -1.90 8.61
C ASN A 683 9.25 -3.30 8.86
N GLY A 684 8.75 -3.95 7.82
CA GLY A 684 8.52 -5.40 7.86
C GLY A 684 9.85 -6.08 8.12
N VAL A 685 10.17 -6.29 9.40
CA VAL A 685 11.31 -7.09 9.83
C VAL A 685 10.77 -8.49 10.04
N HIS A 686 10.76 -9.28 8.96
CA HIS A 686 10.76 -10.72 9.10
C HIS A 686 12.14 -11.11 9.64
N ALA A 687 12.14 -11.70 10.83
CA ALA A 687 13.26 -12.50 11.32
C ALA A 687 13.27 -13.85 10.60
#